data_AF-A0A933JQ37-F1
#
_entry.id   AF-A0A933JQ37-F1
#
_cell.length_a   1.000
_cell.length_b   1.000
_cell.length_c   1.000
_cell.angle_alpha   90.00
_cell.angle_beta   90.00
_cell.angle_gamma   90.00
#
_symmetry.space_group_name_H-M   'P 1'
#
loop_
_entity.id
_entity.type
_entity.pdbx_description
1 polymer ?
#
loop_
_entity_poly.entity_id
_entity_poly.type
_entity_poly.pdbx_seq_one_letter_code
_entity_poly.pdbx_strand_id
1 'polypeptide(L)'
;MRAPDWWVRCVRKQLRAVLGTWTVVTLALACSDVPEGRVDSAAEDVSSLDGGSIDALGDSGPVGAAESGADGGPDALVAPDPNRADNDRRDSDCDGLSDQEEFSVVWPGSARTDPAVADSDGDGLPDGLEAGRTASVDVSCGYVGDGDQATRTSPTTADSDRDGLPDGDEDANRDGVFDPSGETDPTDPDTDADGLCDGPSDVSPDCAGLDPEPYRAGVGADADGDGVTDALDAAPGNPDRDADGLCDGPSSVSGVCVRGEDLDGNGHVDSGESDPDRIDSDCDGLVDGPSAGNFIGESTMGTDPTNPDSDSDGVLDGIETGVTAAPDPGCVGFVADADPTTQSDPSRPDTDGDGVADGAEDSNGDGAVGADELDPTDPLDVASDPTVSTACSASGLVRLHRHRAVVPDQQVLTADRSPNAFLETSVIRSAQTVVGQTGFNAELGVVFLTLTKPAEGVDALAEEALGQARVSALGTLTTPITRSFTTWDGYPAVSATYELGVARGPRTIAAELVTAYFPGATGALDPTTDISSGGSLRVFVQYTRRSSATAVVLFAIAPIDASEAAGFALADLTEGLGLGQSADELEARCQRFRSEAFSALEIVWAVDNSASMGDEQNAVAEAALALVSRLSNAAVDWRTAVVTSGFYAPRAGCTNETCSDTTESQCRVFTSDLPTFAGWFTQGSPSWVGAGGACNVAREEAAHSLQLILTDPAAGHASFMPPSPTPDPAKIRSGSDLLVIFLGDADDQQFGNADAESGMDGYEAFFRALPLHSVSMGGIICPEGGTCGETQRNPRVIRGLINRFGGLIGSLRDLTSIGPTVAAIVDAGIGAASPYELDADAIPSTIRVSMQAGSTVGSCPVDDVPRSRTNGFDYDARTRRIAFFGDCRPAGSGSSISVSYRAWTDRSSSSDPVPCLSCGSCPQGARCDLDTCACVCEVSATCSPGYAWDAAACGCVCSAEALGCSVTHTADVSLCACVCRPDCGGCLASEMCSASLCACRPRDI
;
A
#
# COMPACT_ATOMS: atom_id res chain seq x y z
N MET A 1 46.48 -37.94 -57.35
CA MET A 1 46.57 -39.35 -57.78
C MET A 1 45.36 -40.12 -57.20
N ARG A 2 45.09 -41.33 -57.71
CA ARG A 2 44.01 -42.31 -57.37
C ARG A 2 43.05 -42.02 -56.17
N ALA A 3 41.75 -42.21 -56.42
CA ALA A 3 40.67 -42.43 -55.42
C ALA A 3 40.68 -43.91 -54.91
N PRO A 4 39.72 -44.48 -54.13
CA PRO A 4 38.27 -44.15 -53.92
C PRO A 4 37.99 -43.18 -52.74
N ASP A 5 36.87 -42.48 -52.53
CA ASP A 5 35.43 -42.60 -52.89
C ASP A 5 34.72 -43.78 -52.18
N TRP A 6 33.46 -43.78 -51.68
CA TRP A 6 32.18 -43.05 -51.85
C TRP A 6 31.42 -43.17 -50.49
N TRP A 7 30.32 -42.51 -50.05
CA TRP A 7 29.30 -41.51 -50.50
C TRP A 7 28.47 -41.15 -49.20
N VAL A 8 27.46 -40.27 -49.04
CA VAL A 8 26.77 -39.14 -49.74
C VAL A 8 26.05 -38.30 -48.61
N ARG A 9 26.15 -36.96 -48.50
CA ARG A 9 25.20 -35.86 -48.93
C ARG A 9 23.79 -35.84 -48.31
N CYS A 10 23.11 -34.69 -48.09
CA CYS A 10 23.29 -33.27 -48.50
C CYS A 10 22.72 -32.33 -47.38
N VAL A 11 23.35 -31.22 -46.94
CA VAL A 11 23.44 -29.85 -47.54
C VAL A 11 22.18 -28.96 -47.36
N ARG A 12 22.21 -27.64 -47.13
CA ARG A 12 23.19 -26.65 -46.57
C ARG A 12 22.63 -25.23 -46.78
N LYS A 13 22.82 -24.28 -45.84
CA LYS A 13 23.30 -22.91 -46.17
C LYS A 13 23.75 -22.15 -44.90
N GLN A 14 24.83 -21.39 -45.05
CA GLN A 14 25.29 -20.34 -44.13
C GLN A 14 25.33 -19.03 -44.92
N LEU A 15 25.40 -17.89 -44.25
CA LEU A 15 26.20 -16.77 -44.73
C LEU A 15 26.96 -16.08 -43.58
N ARG A 16 28.27 -15.92 -43.81
CA ARG A 16 29.28 -15.13 -43.10
C ARG A 16 29.43 -13.78 -43.82
N ALA A 17 30.10 -12.72 -43.36
CA ALA A 17 30.70 -12.26 -42.09
C ALA A 17 31.21 -10.81 -42.36
N VAL A 18 32.46 -10.45 -41.99
CA VAL A 18 33.23 -9.21 -42.35
C VAL A 18 32.88 -7.99 -41.48
N LEU A 19 33.77 -7.28 -40.74
CA LEU A 19 35.20 -7.37 -40.34
C LEU A 19 35.40 -6.46 -39.07
N GLY A 20 36.46 -6.52 -38.25
CA GLY A 20 37.50 -7.55 -38.09
C GLY A 20 38.93 -7.08 -37.70
N THR A 21 39.25 -7.07 -36.38
CA THR A 21 40.61 -7.33 -35.76
C THR A 21 41.74 -6.29 -35.93
N TRP A 22 42.82 -6.18 -35.12
CA TRP A 22 43.51 -6.98 -34.05
C TRP A 22 43.93 -6.06 -32.86
N THR A 23 44.41 -6.44 -31.66
CA THR A 23 45.46 -7.42 -31.21
C THR A 23 45.32 -7.59 -29.66
N VAL A 24 45.10 -8.76 -29.02
CA VAL A 24 45.98 -9.91 -28.68
C VAL A 24 47.10 -9.61 -27.64
N VAL A 25 47.41 -10.60 -26.78
CA VAL A 25 48.37 -10.67 -25.64
C VAL A 25 47.73 -10.28 -24.29
N THR A 26 47.62 -11.12 -23.24
CA THR A 26 47.87 -12.59 -23.05
C THR A 26 47.08 -13.12 -21.84
N LEU A 27 46.95 -14.46 -21.68
CA LEU A 27 46.54 -15.13 -20.43
C LEU A 27 47.30 -16.47 -20.23
N ALA A 28 47.79 -16.75 -19.02
CA ALA A 28 48.53 -17.96 -18.60
C ALA A 28 48.72 -17.91 -17.05
N LEU A 29 48.88 -18.99 -16.25
CA LEU A 29 48.98 -20.45 -16.53
C LEU A 29 48.75 -21.26 -15.21
N ALA A 30 48.28 -22.52 -15.33
CA ALA A 30 48.18 -23.59 -14.30
C ALA A 30 47.19 -23.37 -13.12
N CYS A 31 46.46 -24.35 -12.53
CA CYS A 31 46.47 -25.84 -12.48
C CYS A 31 47.16 -26.46 -11.23
N SER A 32 46.81 -27.73 -10.94
CA SER A 32 47.13 -28.58 -9.75
C SER A 32 46.28 -28.32 -8.49
N ASP A 33 45.80 -29.33 -7.72
CA ASP A 33 45.98 -30.80 -7.81
C ASP A 33 44.72 -31.62 -7.45
N VAL A 34 44.75 -32.92 -7.82
CA VAL A 34 43.78 -33.98 -7.47
C VAL A 34 44.58 -35.26 -7.17
N PRO A 35 44.23 -36.07 -6.14
CA PRO A 35 44.01 -37.49 -6.44
C PRO A 35 42.98 -38.23 -5.55
N GLU A 36 42.13 -39.02 -6.23
CA GLU A 36 41.73 -40.41 -5.91
C GLU A 36 40.98 -40.75 -4.58
N GLY A 37 39.98 -41.66 -4.58
CA GLY A 37 39.47 -42.46 -5.70
C GLY A 37 38.29 -43.42 -5.36
N ARG A 38 37.97 -44.28 -6.34
CA ARG A 38 37.00 -45.40 -6.32
C ARG A 38 37.34 -46.47 -5.25
N VAL A 39 36.49 -47.44 -4.90
CA VAL A 39 35.53 -48.24 -5.73
C VAL A 39 34.34 -48.78 -4.92
N ASP A 40 33.29 -49.17 -5.66
CA ASP A 40 32.09 -49.94 -5.32
C ASP A 40 32.27 -51.16 -4.38
N SER A 41 31.34 -51.35 -3.42
CA SER A 41 30.67 -52.64 -3.07
C SER A 41 29.71 -52.47 -1.87
N ALA A 42 28.79 -53.42 -1.66
CA ALA A 42 27.75 -53.39 -0.63
C ALA A 42 28.03 -54.35 0.55
N ALA A 43 27.10 -54.34 1.52
CA ALA A 43 26.84 -55.30 2.60
C ALA A 43 27.47 -55.06 3.99
N GLU A 44 26.54 -54.94 4.96
CA GLU A 44 26.50 -55.55 6.30
C GLU A 44 27.42 -55.11 7.47
N ASP A 45 26.72 -55.04 8.62
CA ASP A 45 27.12 -55.25 10.01
C ASP A 45 27.96 -54.17 10.74
N VAL A 46 27.62 -53.98 12.02
CA VAL A 46 28.15 -52.96 12.93
C VAL A 46 28.62 -53.64 14.20
N SER A 47 29.92 -53.56 14.51
CA SER A 47 30.40 -54.03 15.82
C SER A 47 31.60 -53.24 16.36
N SER A 48 31.50 -52.92 17.66
CA SER A 48 32.59 -52.80 18.64
C SER A 48 33.66 -51.70 18.47
N LEU A 49 33.98 -50.88 19.48
CA LEU A 49 33.50 -50.76 20.88
C LEU A 49 33.99 -49.42 21.49
N ASP A 50 33.36 -49.01 22.60
CA ASP A 50 33.85 -48.16 23.70
C ASP A 50 34.44 -46.74 23.45
N GLY A 51 33.97 -45.77 24.26
CA GLY A 51 34.52 -44.40 24.35
C GLY A 51 34.22 -43.70 25.69
N GLY A 52 32.94 -43.45 25.98
CA GLY A 52 32.42 -43.10 27.32
C GLY A 52 32.35 -41.61 27.72
N SER A 53 31.62 -41.37 28.82
CA SER A 53 31.21 -40.07 29.41
C SER A 53 30.09 -39.33 28.65
N ILE A 54 28.95 -38.94 29.27
CA ILE A 54 28.49 -39.11 30.67
C ILE A 54 26.95 -39.12 30.70
N ASP A 55 26.36 -40.10 31.38
CA ASP A 55 24.91 -40.31 31.47
C ASP A 55 24.23 -39.55 32.63
N ALA A 56 22.92 -39.32 32.50
CA ALA A 56 22.05 -38.84 33.58
C ALA A 56 21.28 -40.02 34.21
N LEU A 57 21.27 -40.12 35.55
CA LEU A 57 20.64 -41.22 36.31
C LEU A 57 20.15 -40.78 37.71
N GLY A 58 19.17 -41.50 38.26
CA GLY A 58 18.63 -41.32 39.63
C GLY A 58 17.09 -41.29 39.64
N ASP A 59 16.34 -42.38 39.40
CA ASP A 59 16.37 -43.76 39.95
C ASP A 59 15.85 -43.90 41.41
N SER A 60 14.75 -44.64 41.53
CA SER A 60 14.33 -45.62 42.56
C SER A 60 12.79 -45.61 42.63
N GLY A 61 12.02 -46.70 42.48
CA GLY A 61 12.25 -48.13 42.74
C GLY A 61 11.04 -48.65 43.56
N PRO A 62 10.76 -49.97 43.68
CA PRO A 62 11.69 -51.09 43.48
C PRO A 62 11.19 -52.24 42.57
N VAL A 63 12.17 -53.05 42.16
CA VAL A 63 12.05 -54.45 41.76
C VAL A 63 11.15 -55.31 42.66
N GLY A 64 10.38 -56.23 42.06
CA GLY A 64 9.39 -57.07 42.76
C GLY A 64 9.19 -58.49 42.18
N ALA A 65 10.28 -59.22 41.93
CA ALA A 65 10.33 -60.65 41.57
C ALA A 65 9.62 -61.11 40.28
N ALA A 66 10.40 -61.69 39.36
CA ALA A 66 9.88 -62.74 38.49
C ALA A 66 9.76 -64.04 39.33
N GLU A 67 8.54 -64.52 39.57
CA GLU A 67 8.34 -65.92 39.98
C GLU A 67 8.14 -66.77 38.73
N SER A 68 9.08 -67.69 38.50
CA SER A 68 8.89 -68.81 37.57
C SER A 68 7.82 -69.74 38.15
N GLY A 69 6.55 -69.44 37.86
CA GLY A 69 5.36 -70.02 38.49
C GLY A 69 4.53 -70.95 37.60
N ALA A 70 5.02 -71.29 36.41
CA ALA A 70 4.47 -72.39 35.61
C ALA A 70 4.83 -73.75 36.27
N ASP A 71 4.09 -74.13 37.31
CA ASP A 71 4.26 -75.40 38.03
C ASP A 71 2.86 -75.97 38.40
N GLY A 72 2.15 -76.56 37.41
CA GLY A 72 0.75 -76.98 37.58
C GLY A 72 0.19 -77.87 36.46
N GLY A 73 -0.33 -77.26 35.38
CA GLY A 73 -1.11 -77.93 34.33
C GLY A 73 -2.46 -78.48 34.83
N PRO A 74 -3.16 -79.33 34.05
CA PRO A 74 -2.91 -79.77 32.67
C PRO A 74 -3.52 -78.78 31.64
N ASP A 75 -3.45 -78.97 30.33
CA ASP A 75 -2.71 -79.98 29.53
C ASP A 75 -1.88 -79.22 28.47
N ALA A 76 -1.33 -79.89 27.46
CA ALA A 76 -0.86 -79.16 26.27
C ALA A 76 -2.04 -78.47 25.59
N LEU A 77 -1.90 -77.18 25.20
CA LEU A 77 -2.85 -76.54 24.28
C LEU A 77 -2.95 -77.39 23.02
N VAL A 78 -4.10 -78.05 22.86
CA VAL A 78 -4.33 -78.90 21.69
C VAL A 78 -4.73 -77.96 20.57
N ALA A 79 -3.89 -77.88 19.54
CA ALA A 79 -4.19 -77.15 18.32
C ALA A 79 -5.63 -77.47 17.87
N PRO A 80 -6.45 -76.46 17.54
CA PRO A 80 -7.88 -76.63 17.31
C PRO A 80 -8.20 -77.75 16.33
N ASP A 81 -9.18 -78.58 16.70
CA ASP A 81 -9.67 -79.66 15.84
C ASP A 81 -11.17 -79.46 15.59
N PRO A 82 -11.60 -79.08 14.37
CA PRO A 82 -13.02 -78.92 14.03
C PRO A 82 -13.81 -80.25 14.01
N ASN A 83 -13.17 -81.39 14.37
CA ASN A 83 -13.79 -82.71 14.47
C ASN A 83 -13.97 -83.19 15.93
N ARG A 84 -13.57 -82.39 16.93
CA ARG A 84 -13.79 -82.68 18.35
C ARG A 84 -15.28 -82.52 18.75
N ALA A 85 -15.62 -82.99 19.94
CA ALA A 85 -17.01 -83.08 20.45
C ALA A 85 -17.22 -82.27 21.74
N ASP A 86 -16.26 -81.38 22.00
CA ASP A 86 -16.11 -80.57 23.20
C ASP A 86 -15.87 -79.07 22.90
N ASN A 87 -15.85 -78.72 21.61
CA ASN A 87 -15.70 -77.35 21.08
C ASN A 87 -16.83 -76.40 21.49
N ASP A 88 -17.97 -76.92 21.95
CA ASP A 88 -19.11 -76.17 22.50
C ASP A 88 -18.86 -75.63 23.92
N ARG A 89 -17.68 -75.89 24.51
CA ARG A 89 -17.34 -75.64 25.92
C ARG A 89 -15.85 -75.40 26.14
N ARG A 90 -15.10 -75.20 25.04
CA ARG A 90 -13.65 -75.11 25.02
C ARG A 90 -13.29 -73.83 24.28
N ASP A 91 -12.38 -73.11 24.90
CA ASP A 91 -11.80 -71.84 24.51
C ASP A 91 -10.28 -72.15 24.43
N SER A 92 -9.66 -71.96 23.26
CA SER A 92 -8.36 -72.58 22.94
C SER A 92 -7.14 -71.70 23.22
N ASP A 93 -7.38 -70.40 23.25
CA ASP A 93 -6.44 -69.29 23.39
C ASP A 93 -6.87 -68.29 24.48
N CYS A 94 -8.09 -68.45 25.04
CA CYS A 94 -8.66 -67.70 26.17
C CYS A 94 -9.24 -66.32 25.82
N ASP A 95 -9.89 -66.23 24.66
CA ASP A 95 -10.46 -65.02 24.04
C ASP A 95 -11.87 -64.64 24.53
N GLY A 96 -12.61 -65.58 25.12
CA GLY A 96 -14.01 -65.39 25.54
C GLY A 96 -15.08 -66.04 24.63
N LEU A 97 -14.71 -66.52 23.43
CA LEU A 97 -15.55 -67.34 22.56
C LEU A 97 -15.36 -68.83 22.88
N SER A 98 -15.57 -69.69 21.88
CA SER A 98 -15.33 -71.11 21.97
C SER A 98 -15.04 -71.70 20.59
N ASP A 99 -14.21 -72.75 20.54
CA ASP A 99 -13.75 -73.43 19.32
C ASP A 99 -14.91 -73.63 18.31
N GLN A 100 -16.12 -73.95 18.78
CA GLN A 100 -17.28 -74.18 17.91
C GLN A 100 -17.91 -72.89 17.37
N GLU A 101 -17.98 -71.84 18.17
CA GLU A 101 -18.58 -70.56 17.77
C GLU A 101 -17.76 -69.98 16.62
N GLU A 102 -16.45 -69.84 16.77
CA GLU A 102 -15.54 -69.34 15.75
C GLU A 102 -15.54 -70.19 14.47
N PHE A 103 -15.51 -71.53 14.59
CA PHE A 103 -15.66 -72.44 13.44
C PHE A 103 -17.04 -72.36 12.75
N SER A 104 -18.06 -71.71 13.32
CA SER A 104 -19.44 -71.76 12.80
C SER A 104 -20.11 -70.40 12.54
N VAL A 105 -19.78 -69.37 13.31
CA VAL A 105 -20.12 -67.96 13.08
C VAL A 105 -19.48 -67.49 11.77
N VAL A 106 -20.08 -66.46 11.20
CA VAL A 106 -19.56 -65.71 10.05
C VAL A 106 -19.94 -64.27 10.30
N TRP A 107 -18.94 -63.43 10.50
CA TRP A 107 -19.08 -62.00 10.79
C TRP A 107 -19.33 -61.22 9.48
N PRO A 108 -19.50 -59.88 9.51
CA PRO A 108 -19.46 -59.04 8.31
C PRO A 108 -18.23 -59.33 7.41
N GLY A 109 -18.29 -58.89 6.15
CA GLY A 109 -17.28 -59.25 5.14
C GLY A 109 -17.24 -60.74 4.74
N SER A 110 -17.98 -61.63 5.40
CA SER A 110 -17.84 -63.10 5.37
C SER A 110 -16.59 -63.64 6.07
N ALA A 111 -16.02 -62.86 6.98
CA ALA A 111 -14.86 -63.24 7.78
C ALA A 111 -15.23 -64.13 8.98
N ARG A 112 -14.21 -64.62 9.68
CA ARG A 112 -14.28 -65.50 10.85
C ARG A 112 -13.06 -65.28 11.73
N THR A 113 -13.27 -65.49 13.03
CA THR A 113 -12.25 -65.63 14.05
C THR A 113 -11.50 -66.98 13.91
N ASP A 114 -10.26 -67.09 14.42
CA ASP A 114 -9.44 -68.32 14.35
C ASP A 114 -9.06 -68.85 15.76
N PRO A 115 -9.50 -70.07 16.17
CA PRO A 115 -9.32 -70.61 17.54
C PRO A 115 -7.90 -70.90 18.03
N ALA A 116 -6.89 -70.27 17.44
CA ALA A 116 -5.53 -70.23 17.96
C ALA A 116 -4.95 -68.80 18.04
N VAL A 117 -5.79 -67.79 17.86
CA VAL A 117 -5.46 -66.36 17.80
C VAL A 117 -6.60 -65.57 18.45
N ALA A 118 -6.45 -65.24 19.74
CA ALA A 118 -7.45 -64.54 20.56
C ALA A 118 -7.65 -63.04 20.21
N ASP A 119 -7.31 -62.62 19.00
CA ASP A 119 -7.19 -61.25 18.47
C ASP A 119 -7.01 -61.40 16.94
N SER A 120 -8.12 -61.58 16.23
CA SER A 120 -8.17 -62.21 14.91
C SER A 120 -7.82 -61.29 13.73
N ASP A 121 -7.92 -59.97 13.89
CA ASP A 121 -7.58 -58.95 12.89
C ASP A 121 -6.40 -58.06 13.30
N GLY A 122 -6.22 -57.78 14.60
CA GLY A 122 -4.95 -57.34 15.16
C GLY A 122 -4.90 -55.94 15.80
N ASP A 123 -6.02 -55.34 16.23
CA ASP A 123 -5.98 -54.09 17.03
C ASP A 123 -5.56 -54.32 18.51
N GLY A 124 -5.79 -55.54 19.03
CA GLY A 124 -5.44 -55.94 20.38
C GLY A 124 -6.58 -55.97 21.40
N LEU A 125 -7.84 -55.78 20.99
CA LEU A 125 -9.00 -56.31 21.71
C LEU A 125 -9.10 -57.83 21.47
N PRO A 126 -9.67 -58.61 22.41
CA PRO A 126 -9.95 -60.02 22.13
C PRO A 126 -11.29 -60.24 21.42
N ASP A 127 -11.34 -61.20 20.51
CA ASP A 127 -12.53 -61.58 19.72
C ASP A 127 -13.82 -61.77 20.55
N GLY A 128 -13.70 -62.22 21.80
CA GLY A 128 -14.83 -62.35 22.73
C GLY A 128 -15.27 -61.03 23.37
N LEU A 129 -14.36 -60.08 23.60
CA LEU A 129 -14.65 -58.75 24.16
C LEU A 129 -15.53 -57.96 23.19
N GLU A 130 -15.10 -57.83 21.94
CA GLU A 130 -15.81 -57.15 20.86
C GLU A 130 -17.15 -57.85 20.53
N ALA A 131 -17.16 -59.19 20.52
CA ALA A 131 -18.39 -59.99 20.46
C ALA A 131 -19.30 -59.82 21.69
N GLY A 132 -18.94 -58.94 22.64
CA GLY A 132 -19.63 -58.58 23.86
C GLY A 132 -19.95 -59.78 24.73
N ARG A 133 -18.90 -60.43 25.23
CA ARG A 133 -18.94 -61.56 26.16
C ARG A 133 -18.60 -61.10 27.57
N THR A 134 -19.60 -60.91 28.42
CA THR A 134 -19.37 -60.64 29.86
C THR A 134 -18.69 -61.78 30.67
N ALA A 135 -18.32 -62.91 30.05
CA ALA A 135 -17.54 -64.02 30.65
C ALA A 135 -17.13 -65.07 29.57
N SER A 136 -15.96 -65.71 29.75
CA SER A 136 -15.49 -66.81 28.88
C SER A 136 -16.29 -68.10 29.06
N VAL A 137 -16.31 -68.91 27.98
CA VAL A 137 -16.99 -70.20 27.91
C VAL A 137 -16.22 -71.32 28.64
N ASP A 138 -14.88 -71.26 28.71
CA ASP A 138 -14.07 -72.20 29.50
C ASP A 138 -13.63 -71.57 30.84
N VAL A 139 -14.12 -72.14 31.94
CA VAL A 139 -13.84 -71.68 33.31
C VAL A 139 -12.39 -71.89 33.79
N SER A 140 -11.49 -72.36 32.92
CA SER A 140 -10.04 -72.38 33.14
C SER A 140 -9.30 -71.19 32.52
N CYS A 141 -9.95 -70.42 31.64
CA CYS A 141 -9.41 -69.23 31.01
C CYS A 141 -9.44 -68.00 31.94
N GLY A 142 -8.50 -67.07 31.73
CA GLY A 142 -8.26 -65.88 32.56
C GLY A 142 -8.94 -64.60 32.04
N TYR A 143 -9.93 -64.76 31.17
CA TYR A 143 -10.57 -63.70 30.40
C TYR A 143 -11.30 -62.65 31.26
N VAL A 144 -11.15 -61.38 30.89
CA VAL A 144 -11.94 -60.25 31.38
C VAL A 144 -13.05 -60.02 30.37
N GLY A 145 -14.30 -59.99 30.82
CA GLY A 145 -15.46 -59.85 29.94
C GLY A 145 -16.02 -58.44 29.91
N ASP A 146 -16.43 -58.04 28.71
CA ASP A 146 -17.18 -56.86 28.31
C ASP A 146 -17.99 -56.18 29.43
N GLY A 147 -17.67 -54.91 29.68
CA GLY A 147 -18.30 -54.04 30.67
C GLY A 147 -19.60 -53.40 30.19
N ASP A 148 -19.68 -52.93 28.93
CA ASP A 148 -20.93 -52.45 28.32
C ASP A 148 -21.20 -53.03 26.91
N GLN A 149 -22.27 -53.82 26.84
CA GLN A 149 -22.79 -54.45 25.63
C GLN A 149 -23.42 -53.47 24.62
N ALA A 150 -23.26 -52.16 24.82
CA ALA A 150 -23.58 -51.12 23.85
C ALA A 150 -22.46 -50.94 22.81
N THR A 151 -21.23 -50.74 23.28
CA THR A 151 -20.00 -50.45 22.52
C THR A 151 -19.40 -51.72 21.94
N ARG A 152 -20.13 -52.32 20.98
CA ARG A 152 -19.81 -53.63 20.39
C ARG A 152 -19.17 -53.48 19.01
N THR A 153 -17.87 -53.68 19.01
CA THR A 153 -16.95 -53.72 17.87
C THR A 153 -17.04 -55.03 17.07
N SER A 154 -16.12 -55.26 16.13
CA SER A 154 -16.24 -56.30 15.10
C SER A 154 -14.99 -57.21 15.01
N PRO A 155 -15.02 -58.47 15.54
CA PRO A 155 -13.90 -59.46 15.64
C PRO A 155 -13.18 -59.93 14.36
N THR A 156 -13.28 -59.15 13.30
CA THR A 156 -12.78 -59.41 11.95
C THR A 156 -12.60 -58.12 11.13
N THR A 157 -12.73 -56.94 11.73
CA THR A 157 -12.51 -55.62 11.16
C THR A 157 -12.06 -54.66 12.28
N ALA A 158 -10.74 -54.58 12.48
CA ALA A 158 -9.99 -53.74 13.42
C ALA A 158 -10.09 -52.21 13.21
N ASP A 159 -11.28 -51.75 12.86
CA ASP A 159 -11.69 -50.39 12.45
C ASP A 159 -13.21 -50.46 12.12
N SER A 160 -14.04 -50.33 13.15
CA SER A 160 -15.46 -50.71 13.11
C SER A 160 -16.35 -49.70 12.34
N ASP A 161 -16.18 -48.39 12.55
CA ASP A 161 -16.96 -47.34 11.87
C ASP A 161 -16.33 -46.83 10.56
N ARG A 162 -14.98 -46.76 10.47
CA ARG A 162 -14.12 -46.38 9.33
C ARG A 162 -13.55 -44.96 9.30
N ASP A 163 -13.36 -44.34 10.46
CA ASP A 163 -12.52 -43.15 10.59
C ASP A 163 -11.00 -43.45 10.44
N GLY A 164 -10.58 -44.70 10.62
CA GLY A 164 -9.19 -45.16 10.52
C GLY A 164 -8.37 -45.07 11.82
N LEU A 165 -8.99 -44.84 12.98
CA LEU A 165 -8.50 -45.37 14.26
C LEU A 165 -8.80 -46.88 14.35
N PRO A 166 -7.97 -47.67 15.07
CA PRO A 166 -8.33 -49.04 15.42
C PRO A 166 -9.07 -49.13 16.75
N ASP A 167 -10.13 -49.94 16.81
CA ASP A 167 -10.99 -50.17 17.99
C ASP A 167 -10.21 -50.40 19.31
N GLY A 168 -9.05 -51.06 19.23
CA GLY A 168 -8.17 -51.37 20.36
C GLY A 168 -7.10 -50.33 20.74
N ASP A 169 -6.96 -49.25 19.98
CA ASP A 169 -6.29 -48.01 20.41
C ASP A 169 -7.31 -47.02 21.05
N GLU A 170 -8.60 -47.17 20.75
CA GLU A 170 -9.71 -46.36 21.27
C GLU A 170 -10.23 -46.84 22.64
N ASP A 171 -10.58 -48.13 22.79
CA ASP A 171 -10.71 -48.79 24.10
C ASP A 171 -9.30 -49.00 24.68
N ALA A 172 -8.65 -47.90 25.02
CA ALA A 172 -7.26 -47.84 25.47
C ALA A 172 -7.06 -48.57 26.82
N ASN A 173 -8.11 -48.70 27.63
CA ASN A 173 -8.09 -49.44 28.89
C ASN A 173 -8.38 -50.95 28.73
N ARG A 174 -9.10 -51.35 27.67
CA ARG A 174 -9.44 -52.73 27.25
C ARG A 174 -10.39 -53.44 28.20
N ASP A 175 -11.46 -52.76 28.61
CA ASP A 175 -12.57 -53.37 29.37
C ASP A 175 -13.93 -53.37 28.66
N GLY A 176 -14.00 -52.87 27.42
CA GLY A 176 -15.21 -52.81 26.61
C GLY A 176 -16.23 -51.81 27.13
N VAL A 177 -15.76 -50.67 27.66
CA VAL A 177 -16.58 -49.54 28.10
C VAL A 177 -15.95 -48.25 27.57
N PHE A 178 -16.68 -47.53 26.73
CA PHE A 178 -16.34 -46.15 26.36
C PHE A 178 -16.34 -45.25 27.61
N ASP A 179 -15.18 -44.73 28.01
CA ASP A 179 -15.03 -43.77 29.10
C ASP A 179 -14.81 -42.34 28.50
N PRO A 180 -15.88 -41.50 28.35
CA PRO A 180 -15.86 -40.18 27.68
C PRO A 180 -15.12 -39.08 28.48
N SER A 181 -13.91 -39.39 28.92
CA SER A 181 -12.96 -38.48 29.55
C SER A 181 -11.50 -38.78 29.16
N GLY A 182 -11.29 -39.62 28.13
CA GLY A 182 -9.99 -39.94 27.55
C GLY A 182 -9.96 -41.09 26.52
N GLU A 183 -11.12 -41.58 26.07
CA GLU A 183 -11.32 -42.61 25.04
C GLU A 183 -12.43 -42.12 24.09
N THR A 184 -12.45 -42.59 22.84
CA THR A 184 -13.50 -42.38 21.81
C THR A 184 -14.49 -43.55 21.81
N ASP A 185 -15.67 -43.42 21.19
CA ASP A 185 -16.62 -44.54 21.05
C ASP A 185 -16.31 -45.31 19.75
N PRO A 186 -15.81 -46.56 19.79
CA PRO A 186 -15.36 -47.30 18.59
C PRO A 186 -16.49 -47.75 17.64
N THR A 187 -17.63 -47.07 17.69
CA THR A 187 -18.82 -47.32 16.89
C THR A 187 -19.49 -46.05 16.36
N ASP A 188 -18.94 -44.86 16.62
CA ASP A 188 -19.44 -43.55 16.19
C ASP A 188 -18.23 -42.64 15.80
N PRO A 189 -17.98 -42.37 14.50
CA PRO A 189 -16.70 -41.83 13.98
C PRO A 189 -16.45 -40.33 14.28
N ASP A 190 -17.32 -39.74 15.11
CA ASP A 190 -17.35 -38.36 15.60
C ASP A 190 -18.01 -38.43 16.99
N THR A 191 -17.23 -38.94 17.95
CA THR A 191 -17.59 -39.10 19.37
C THR A 191 -18.09 -37.79 20.00
N ASP A 192 -17.57 -36.68 19.49
CA ASP A 192 -17.74 -35.31 19.98
C ASP A 192 -19.02 -34.64 19.46
N ALA A 193 -19.42 -35.02 18.24
CA ALA A 193 -20.46 -34.44 17.38
C ALA A 193 -20.14 -33.01 16.88
N ASP A 194 -18.87 -32.74 16.57
CA ASP A 194 -18.38 -31.45 16.05
C ASP A 194 -18.26 -31.41 14.50
N GLY A 195 -18.26 -32.58 13.84
CA GLY A 195 -18.20 -32.75 12.39
C GLY A 195 -16.81 -33.05 11.83
N LEU A 196 -15.76 -32.96 12.64
CA LEU A 196 -14.46 -33.60 12.37
C LEU A 196 -14.54 -35.08 12.77
N CYS A 197 -13.70 -35.93 12.17
CA CYS A 197 -13.63 -37.33 12.59
C CYS A 197 -12.60 -37.49 13.73
N ASP A 198 -12.85 -38.41 14.66
CA ASP A 198 -11.89 -38.77 15.71
C ASP A 198 -10.55 -39.25 15.10
N GLY A 199 -10.65 -40.00 14.00
CA GLY A 199 -9.57 -40.57 13.21
C GLY A 199 -9.29 -39.87 11.87
N PRO A 200 -8.25 -40.32 11.14
CA PRO A 200 -7.67 -39.58 10.02
C PRO A 200 -8.39 -39.72 8.66
N SER A 201 -9.64 -40.21 8.60
CA SER A 201 -10.34 -40.57 7.36
C SER A 201 -11.80 -40.09 7.32
N ASP A 202 -12.17 -39.32 6.30
CA ASP A 202 -13.53 -38.75 6.17
C ASP A 202 -14.65 -39.83 6.07
N VAL A 203 -15.52 -39.92 7.08
CA VAL A 203 -16.71 -40.82 7.08
C VAL A 203 -17.96 -40.07 6.62
N SER A 204 -18.07 -39.81 5.32
CA SER A 204 -19.23 -39.07 4.76
C SER A 204 -20.53 -39.91 4.77
N PRO A 205 -21.67 -39.37 5.26
CA PRO A 205 -21.97 -37.94 5.48
C PRO A 205 -21.75 -37.43 6.92
N ASP A 206 -21.17 -38.24 7.78
CA ASP A 206 -21.22 -38.09 9.23
C ASP A 206 -20.10 -37.15 9.73
N CYS A 207 -18.85 -37.31 9.26
CA CYS A 207 -17.70 -36.43 9.60
C CYS A 207 -16.70 -36.21 8.44
N ALA A 208 -15.80 -35.22 8.54
CA ALA A 208 -14.67 -35.02 7.62
C ALA A 208 -13.49 -34.22 8.23
N GLY A 209 -12.25 -34.64 7.96
CA GLY A 209 -11.06 -34.13 8.66
C GLY A 209 -10.76 -34.87 9.96
N LEU A 210 -9.68 -34.48 10.66
CA LEU A 210 -9.22 -35.09 11.92
C LEU A 210 -9.36 -34.08 13.07
N ASP A 211 -10.01 -34.44 14.16
CA ASP A 211 -10.18 -33.58 15.33
C ASP A 211 -8.88 -33.46 16.17
N PRO A 212 -8.44 -32.24 16.55
CA PRO A 212 -7.46 -32.03 17.60
C PRO A 212 -7.94 -32.22 19.07
N GLU A 213 -9.24 -32.24 19.40
CA GLU A 213 -9.75 -32.39 20.79
C GLU A 213 -10.89 -33.45 21.02
N PRO A 214 -10.80 -34.71 20.50
CA PRO A 214 -11.90 -35.72 20.35
C PRO A 214 -12.51 -36.34 21.63
N TYR A 215 -12.48 -35.61 22.74
CA TYR A 215 -12.96 -36.06 24.04
C TYR A 215 -13.78 -34.96 24.76
N ARG A 216 -14.30 -33.97 24.02
CA ARG A 216 -14.60 -32.63 24.58
C ARG A 216 -15.96 -32.02 24.22
N ALA A 217 -16.83 -32.76 23.54
CA ALA A 217 -18.24 -32.52 23.26
C ALA A 217 -18.58 -31.03 22.96
N GLY A 218 -18.51 -30.68 21.68
CA GLY A 218 -18.78 -29.39 21.03
C GLY A 218 -19.30 -28.31 21.97
N VAL A 219 -18.45 -27.33 22.30
CA VAL A 219 -18.71 -26.31 23.33
C VAL A 219 -19.66 -25.19 22.88
N GLY A 220 -20.82 -25.58 22.35
CA GLY A 220 -21.92 -24.70 22.00
C GLY A 220 -23.28 -25.35 22.21
N ALA A 221 -24.19 -24.63 22.88
CA ALA A 221 -25.49 -24.53 22.25
C ALA A 221 -25.35 -23.51 21.11
N ASP A 222 -26.11 -23.72 20.05
CA ASP A 222 -26.40 -22.74 19.01
C ASP A 222 -27.92 -22.51 19.15
N ALA A 223 -28.31 -21.32 19.62
CA ALA A 223 -29.66 -21.06 20.12
C ALA A 223 -30.70 -20.78 19.03
N ASP A 224 -30.25 -20.47 17.82
CA ASP A 224 -31.00 -19.91 16.71
C ASP A 224 -30.63 -20.50 15.34
N GLY A 225 -29.38 -20.90 15.12
CA GLY A 225 -28.97 -21.82 14.06
C GLY A 225 -27.97 -21.28 13.03
N ASP A 226 -27.26 -20.19 13.31
CA ASP A 226 -26.28 -19.61 12.37
C ASP A 226 -24.90 -20.29 12.39
N GLY A 227 -24.63 -21.17 13.34
CA GLY A 227 -23.37 -21.90 13.43
C GLY A 227 -22.24 -21.19 14.21
N VAL A 228 -22.48 -20.01 14.78
CA VAL A 228 -21.66 -19.50 15.88
C VAL A 228 -22.23 -20.05 17.20
N THR A 229 -21.36 -20.31 18.18
CA THR A 229 -21.80 -20.89 19.47
C THR A 229 -22.26 -19.82 20.46
N ASP A 230 -23.20 -20.14 21.36
CA ASP A 230 -23.67 -19.37 22.56
C ASP A 230 -22.54 -18.71 23.39
N ALA A 231 -21.29 -19.14 23.21
CA ALA A 231 -20.10 -18.70 23.95
C ALA A 231 -19.18 -17.74 23.16
N LEU A 232 -19.35 -17.67 21.84
CA LEU A 232 -18.63 -16.79 20.92
C LEU A 232 -19.55 -15.70 20.36
N ASP A 233 -20.79 -16.06 20.05
CA ASP A 233 -21.84 -15.17 19.56
C ASP A 233 -22.18 -14.05 20.57
N ALA A 234 -22.45 -12.87 20.03
CA ALA A 234 -22.85 -11.65 20.73
C ALA A 234 -24.38 -11.50 20.89
N ALA A 235 -25.21 -12.23 20.14
CA ALA A 235 -26.68 -12.20 20.20
C ALA A 235 -27.45 -13.52 20.53
N PRO A 236 -26.95 -14.50 21.33
CA PRO A 236 -27.47 -15.89 21.38
C PRO A 236 -29.00 -16.04 21.42
N GLY A 237 -29.61 -16.29 20.26
CA GLY A 237 -31.05 -16.35 20.05
C GLY A 237 -31.64 -15.30 19.08
N ASN A 238 -30.83 -14.63 18.25
CA ASN A 238 -31.24 -13.85 17.09
C ASN A 238 -30.12 -13.84 15.99
N PRO A 239 -30.23 -14.68 14.93
CA PRO A 239 -29.14 -15.05 14.00
C PRO A 239 -29.06 -14.14 12.76
N ASP A 240 -29.37 -12.86 12.95
CA ASP A 240 -29.69 -11.84 11.93
C ASP A 240 -29.87 -10.53 12.73
N ARG A 241 -28.76 -10.10 13.35
CA ARG A 241 -28.74 -9.24 14.54
C ARG A 241 -29.09 -7.78 14.30
N ASP A 242 -28.73 -7.27 13.14
CA ASP A 242 -29.01 -5.91 12.69
C ASP A 242 -30.30 -5.83 11.82
N ALA A 243 -30.75 -6.97 11.28
CA ALA A 243 -31.86 -7.20 10.36
C ALA A 243 -31.61 -6.84 8.88
N ASP A 244 -30.39 -7.02 8.38
CA ASP A 244 -30.02 -6.85 6.96
C ASP A 244 -30.48 -8.04 6.07
N GLY A 245 -30.34 -9.27 6.57
CA GLY A 245 -30.69 -10.53 5.89
C GLY A 245 -29.53 -11.46 5.54
N LEU A 246 -28.28 -11.09 5.83
CA LEU A 246 -27.22 -12.03 6.18
C LEU A 246 -27.48 -12.61 7.59
N CYS A 247 -26.72 -13.64 7.96
CA CYS A 247 -26.73 -14.19 9.32
C CYS A 247 -25.39 -13.83 9.95
N ASP A 248 -25.37 -13.50 11.24
CA ASP A 248 -24.16 -13.26 12.04
C ASP A 248 -23.08 -14.37 11.83
N GLY A 249 -23.52 -15.59 11.49
CA GLY A 249 -22.70 -16.79 11.35
C GLY A 249 -22.68 -17.55 10.01
N PRO A 250 -21.87 -18.62 9.95
CA PRO A 250 -21.54 -19.35 8.72
C PRO A 250 -22.68 -20.26 8.17
N SER A 251 -23.86 -20.28 8.77
CA SER A 251 -24.99 -21.15 8.40
C SER A 251 -26.28 -20.38 8.14
N SER A 252 -27.06 -20.79 7.14
CA SER A 252 -28.25 -20.06 6.69
C SER A 252 -29.52 -20.43 7.48
N VAL A 253 -30.00 -19.56 8.36
CA VAL A 253 -31.23 -19.81 9.14
C VAL A 253 -32.48 -19.67 8.27
N SER A 254 -33.12 -20.81 7.98
CA SER A 254 -34.11 -20.95 6.90
C SER A 254 -35.34 -20.03 7.02
N GLY A 255 -35.33 -18.94 6.25
CA GLY A 255 -36.42 -17.95 6.20
C GLY A 255 -36.31 -16.82 7.23
N VAL A 256 -35.15 -16.71 7.88
CA VAL A 256 -34.64 -15.49 8.50
C VAL A 256 -33.66 -14.87 7.51
N CYS A 257 -32.46 -15.45 7.43
CA CYS A 257 -31.28 -14.92 6.74
C CYS A 257 -30.62 -15.93 5.77
N VAL A 258 -29.50 -15.54 5.16
CA VAL A 258 -28.56 -16.42 4.44
C VAL A 258 -27.16 -16.33 5.05
N ARG A 259 -26.34 -17.39 4.93
CA ARG A 259 -24.94 -17.42 5.42
C ARG A 259 -24.22 -16.14 4.99
N GLY A 260 -23.58 -15.45 5.94
CA GLY A 260 -22.78 -14.26 5.69
C GLY A 260 -21.69 -14.10 6.75
N GLU A 261 -21.24 -12.85 6.89
CA GLU A 261 -20.57 -12.29 8.05
C GLU A 261 -19.40 -13.12 8.60
N ASP A 262 -19.51 -13.73 9.80
CA ASP A 262 -18.50 -14.64 10.36
C ASP A 262 -18.46 -15.94 9.54
N LEU A 263 -17.60 -15.98 8.52
CA LEU A 263 -17.56 -17.08 7.57
C LEU A 263 -16.75 -18.29 8.07
N ASP A 264 -15.94 -18.13 9.12
CA ASP A 264 -15.19 -19.23 9.76
C ASP A 264 -15.72 -19.66 11.15
N GLY A 265 -16.60 -18.87 11.76
CA GLY A 265 -17.34 -19.18 13.00
C GLY A 265 -16.61 -18.81 14.30
N ASN A 266 -15.60 -17.92 14.25
CA ASN A 266 -14.74 -17.63 15.40
C ASN A 266 -15.30 -16.58 16.40
N GLY A 267 -16.36 -15.86 16.04
CA GLY A 267 -17.01 -14.82 16.84
C GLY A 267 -16.31 -13.46 16.79
N HIS A 268 -15.47 -13.19 15.79
CA HIS A 268 -14.82 -11.91 15.54
C HIS A 268 -14.94 -11.54 14.06
N VAL A 269 -15.13 -10.25 13.76
CA VAL A 269 -15.08 -9.72 12.39
C VAL A 269 -13.62 -9.64 11.94
N ASP A 270 -13.25 -10.46 10.96
CA ASP A 270 -11.91 -10.47 10.38
C ASP A 270 -11.84 -9.70 9.03
N SER A 271 -10.67 -9.68 8.39
CA SER A 271 -10.43 -8.86 7.19
C SER A 271 -11.10 -9.45 5.93
N GLY A 272 -12.22 -8.88 5.52
CA GLY A 272 -13.03 -9.35 4.38
C GLY A 272 -14.38 -9.95 4.81
N GLU A 273 -14.82 -9.64 6.03
CA GLU A 273 -16.13 -9.98 6.60
C GLU A 273 -16.86 -8.69 7.01
N SER A 274 -18.20 -8.70 6.94
CA SER A 274 -19.07 -7.64 7.45
C SER A 274 -19.17 -7.67 8.99
N ASP A 275 -19.71 -6.62 9.59
CA ASP A 275 -19.88 -6.45 11.04
C ASP A 275 -21.34 -6.70 11.48
N PRO A 276 -21.68 -7.83 12.15
CA PRO A 276 -23.06 -8.16 12.56
C PRO A 276 -23.77 -7.19 13.50
N ASP A 277 -23.11 -6.12 13.96
CA ASP A 277 -23.77 -4.98 14.61
C ASP A 277 -24.30 -3.92 13.59
N ARG A 278 -24.12 -4.09 12.26
CA ARG A 278 -24.15 -2.99 11.27
C ARG A 278 -24.68 -3.32 9.85
N ILE A 279 -25.85 -2.78 9.53
CA ILE A 279 -26.63 -2.90 8.25
C ILE A 279 -25.92 -2.28 7.01
N ASP A 280 -24.69 -1.82 7.17
CA ASP A 280 -23.97 -0.92 6.26
C ASP A 280 -22.50 -0.88 6.75
N SER A 281 -21.76 -1.97 6.53
CA SER A 281 -20.46 -2.20 7.18
C SER A 281 -19.39 -1.17 6.80
N ASP A 282 -19.29 -0.80 5.53
CA ASP A 282 -18.26 0.13 5.05
C ASP A 282 -18.74 1.60 4.91
N CYS A 283 -20.05 1.85 5.03
CA CYS A 283 -20.69 3.16 4.98
C CYS A 283 -20.79 3.84 3.60
N ASP A 284 -20.87 3.06 2.52
CA ASP A 284 -21.23 3.55 1.18
C ASP A 284 -22.71 3.99 1.08
N GLY A 285 -23.63 3.27 1.76
CA GLY A 285 -25.08 3.48 1.76
C GLY A 285 -25.92 2.34 1.16
N LEU A 286 -25.32 1.24 0.72
CA LEU A 286 -26.00 -0.01 0.42
C LEU A 286 -26.22 -0.82 1.71
N VAL A 287 -26.67 -2.07 1.56
CA VAL A 287 -26.93 -3.01 2.66
C VAL A 287 -26.23 -4.31 2.31
N ASP A 288 -25.33 -4.76 3.16
CA ASP A 288 -24.41 -5.89 2.97
C ASP A 288 -25.09 -7.12 2.31
N GLY A 289 -26.30 -7.46 2.79
CA GLY A 289 -27.12 -8.55 2.31
C GLY A 289 -28.14 -8.21 1.19
N PRO A 290 -29.34 -8.81 1.22
CA PRO A 290 -30.34 -8.65 0.16
C PRO A 290 -31.21 -7.38 0.32
N SER A 291 -31.47 -6.65 -0.78
CA SER A 291 -32.23 -5.37 -0.81
C SER A 291 -33.40 -5.25 0.19
N ALA A 292 -33.16 -4.57 1.30
CA ALA A 292 -34.04 -4.49 2.45
C ALA A 292 -35.10 -3.37 2.35
N GLY A 293 -36.27 -3.70 1.80
CA GLY A 293 -37.50 -2.92 1.91
C GLY A 293 -37.57 -1.66 1.03
N ASN A 294 -36.80 -0.62 1.37
CA ASN A 294 -36.59 0.59 0.57
C ASN A 294 -35.11 0.78 0.18
N PHE A 295 -34.20 0.12 0.89
CA PHE A 295 -32.76 0.19 0.62
C PHE A 295 -32.39 -0.82 -0.46
N ILE A 296 -31.32 -0.52 -1.19
CA ILE A 296 -30.69 -1.44 -2.14
C ILE A 296 -29.65 -2.22 -1.35
N GLY A 297 -29.52 -3.51 -1.63
CA GLY A 297 -28.57 -4.39 -0.95
C GLY A 297 -27.57 -4.98 -1.93
N GLU A 298 -26.34 -5.11 -1.49
CA GLU A 298 -25.15 -5.38 -2.29
C GLU A 298 -25.16 -6.71 -3.01
N SER A 299 -25.63 -7.76 -2.34
CA SER A 299 -25.90 -9.07 -2.97
C SER A 299 -26.92 -9.00 -4.14
N THR A 300 -27.59 -7.85 -4.33
CA THR A 300 -28.47 -7.53 -5.47
C THR A 300 -27.73 -6.80 -6.60
N MET A 301 -26.67 -6.04 -6.28
CA MET A 301 -25.85 -5.26 -7.21
C MET A 301 -24.65 -6.07 -7.74
N GLY A 302 -23.97 -6.79 -6.85
CA GLY A 302 -22.72 -7.53 -7.13
C GLY A 302 -21.46 -6.89 -6.54
N THR A 303 -21.64 -6.06 -5.50
CA THR A 303 -20.61 -5.30 -4.77
C THR A 303 -20.07 -6.08 -3.55
N ASP A 304 -19.13 -5.51 -2.80
CA ASP A 304 -18.38 -6.13 -1.69
C ASP A 304 -18.57 -5.34 -0.36
N PRO A 305 -19.26 -5.91 0.66
CA PRO A 305 -19.58 -5.22 1.92
C PRO A 305 -18.42 -4.75 2.81
N THR A 306 -17.19 -4.93 2.35
CA THR A 306 -15.99 -4.46 3.05
C THR A 306 -15.23 -3.40 2.26
N ASN A 307 -15.80 -2.92 1.14
CA ASN A 307 -15.14 -2.10 0.14
C ASN A 307 -16.13 -1.10 -0.54
N PRO A 308 -16.21 0.16 -0.08
CA PRO A 308 -17.29 1.11 -0.41
C PRO A 308 -17.16 1.74 -1.82
N ASP A 309 -16.39 1.12 -2.69
CA ASP A 309 -15.98 1.50 -4.05
C ASP A 309 -15.50 0.17 -4.68
N SER A 310 -16.47 -0.65 -5.08
CA SER A 310 -16.30 -2.09 -5.38
C SER A 310 -15.37 -2.35 -6.55
N ASP A 311 -15.33 -1.43 -7.52
CA ASP A 311 -14.52 -1.58 -8.72
C ASP A 311 -13.28 -0.66 -8.78
N SER A 312 -13.11 0.19 -7.76
CA SER A 312 -11.92 0.99 -7.44
C SER A 312 -11.65 2.16 -8.40
N ASP A 313 -12.70 2.89 -8.76
CA ASP A 313 -12.64 3.99 -9.71
C ASP A 313 -12.65 5.39 -9.07
N GLY A 314 -13.46 5.59 -8.01
CA GLY A 314 -13.61 6.85 -7.28
C GLY A 314 -15.02 7.22 -6.80
N VAL A 315 -16.08 6.65 -7.38
CA VAL A 315 -17.45 6.80 -6.84
C VAL A 315 -17.66 5.80 -5.69
N LEU A 316 -18.69 6.03 -4.86
CA LEU A 316 -19.16 5.03 -3.89
C LEU A 316 -20.35 4.27 -4.48
N ASP A 317 -20.46 2.97 -4.27
CA ASP A 317 -21.46 2.11 -4.92
C ASP A 317 -22.92 2.59 -4.66
N GLY A 318 -23.16 3.11 -3.46
CA GLY A 318 -24.40 3.74 -3.02
C GLY A 318 -24.71 5.05 -3.76
N ILE A 319 -23.70 5.84 -4.15
CA ILE A 319 -23.88 7.01 -5.02
C ILE A 319 -24.23 6.54 -6.44
N GLU A 320 -23.48 5.59 -6.99
CA GLU A 320 -23.71 5.04 -8.34
C GLU A 320 -25.13 4.47 -8.52
N THR A 321 -25.67 3.88 -7.45
CA THR A 321 -27.03 3.34 -7.40
C THR A 321 -28.10 4.37 -7.02
N GLY A 322 -27.73 5.63 -6.76
CA GLY A 322 -28.64 6.74 -6.45
C GLY A 322 -29.23 6.71 -5.03
N VAL A 323 -28.47 6.25 -4.04
CA VAL A 323 -28.88 6.21 -2.63
C VAL A 323 -28.86 7.62 -2.02
N THR A 324 -30.04 8.08 -1.64
CA THR A 324 -30.25 9.42 -1.06
C THR A 324 -30.50 9.41 0.46
N ALA A 325 -30.35 8.25 1.12
CA ALA A 325 -30.46 8.10 2.57
C ALA A 325 -29.82 6.79 3.08
N ALA A 326 -28.90 6.89 4.06
CA ALA A 326 -28.25 5.75 4.69
C ALA A 326 -29.24 4.72 5.29
N PRO A 327 -28.96 3.41 5.15
CA PRO A 327 -29.59 2.36 5.93
C PRO A 327 -29.15 2.39 7.41
N ASP A 328 -27.85 2.42 7.72
CA ASP A 328 -27.38 2.55 9.12
C ASP A 328 -27.34 4.02 9.59
N PRO A 329 -28.09 4.38 10.66
CA PRO A 329 -27.96 5.69 11.31
C PRO A 329 -26.65 5.89 12.08
N GLY A 330 -25.84 4.85 12.26
CA GLY A 330 -24.51 4.86 12.86
C GLY A 330 -23.38 5.29 11.93
N CYS A 331 -23.57 5.22 10.61
CA CYS A 331 -22.51 5.40 9.63
C CYS A 331 -21.78 6.75 9.69
N VAL A 332 -20.45 6.69 9.48
CA VAL A 332 -19.53 7.84 9.52
C VAL A 332 -18.70 7.90 8.23
N GLY A 333 -19.42 7.94 7.10
CA GLY A 333 -18.85 8.06 5.75
C GLY A 333 -19.91 8.58 4.79
N PHE A 334 -21.02 7.83 4.71
CA PHE A 334 -22.21 8.05 3.89
C PHE A 334 -22.41 9.48 3.34
N VAL A 335 -22.30 9.56 2.02
CA VAL A 335 -22.66 10.73 1.21
C VAL A 335 -23.98 10.40 0.51
N ALA A 336 -25.00 11.23 0.72
CA ALA A 336 -26.23 11.11 -0.05
C ALA A 336 -26.01 11.65 -1.46
N ASP A 337 -26.35 10.85 -2.47
CA ASP A 337 -26.40 11.26 -3.88
C ASP A 337 -27.19 12.58 -4.09
N ALA A 338 -26.76 13.35 -5.08
CA ALA A 338 -27.30 14.67 -5.40
C ALA A 338 -28.29 14.68 -6.58
N ASP A 339 -28.27 13.71 -7.51
CA ASP A 339 -29.31 13.52 -8.53
C ASP A 339 -29.49 12.02 -8.88
N PRO A 340 -30.44 11.30 -8.25
CA PRO A 340 -30.62 9.84 -8.37
C PRO A 340 -31.35 9.46 -9.68
N THR A 341 -31.09 10.22 -10.73
CA THR A 341 -31.50 9.96 -12.11
C THR A 341 -30.32 9.80 -13.06
N THR A 342 -29.11 10.20 -12.64
CA THR A 342 -27.84 9.62 -13.07
C THR A 342 -27.61 8.36 -12.26
N GLN A 343 -27.20 7.26 -12.89
CA GLN A 343 -26.83 6.01 -12.23
C GLN A 343 -25.82 5.26 -13.10
N SER A 344 -24.72 4.81 -12.49
CA SER A 344 -23.68 3.97 -13.09
C SER A 344 -23.80 2.51 -12.62
N ASP A 345 -22.75 1.70 -12.77
CA ASP A 345 -22.76 0.24 -12.60
C ASP A 345 -21.53 -0.13 -11.74
N PRO A 346 -21.65 -0.21 -10.40
CA PRO A 346 -20.54 -0.30 -9.43
C PRO A 346 -19.78 -1.64 -9.43
N SER A 347 -19.78 -2.31 -10.58
CA SER A 347 -19.00 -3.51 -10.88
C SER A 347 -18.13 -3.32 -12.14
N ARG A 348 -18.07 -2.09 -12.67
CA ARG A 348 -17.56 -1.69 -13.98
C ARG A 348 -17.04 -0.22 -14.00
N PRO A 349 -15.71 0.01 -13.87
CA PRO A 349 -15.04 1.33 -13.83
C PRO A 349 -15.07 2.20 -15.10
N ASP A 350 -16.11 2.09 -15.92
CA ASP A 350 -16.34 2.65 -17.26
C ASP A 350 -17.75 2.15 -17.69
N THR A 351 -18.81 2.80 -17.20
CA THR A 351 -20.21 2.32 -17.34
C THR A 351 -20.69 2.31 -18.78
N ASP A 352 -20.31 3.30 -19.59
CA ASP A 352 -20.80 3.43 -20.96
C ASP A 352 -19.85 2.88 -22.05
N GLY A 353 -18.56 2.72 -21.73
CA GLY A 353 -17.54 2.17 -22.61
C GLY A 353 -16.78 3.20 -23.47
N ASP A 354 -16.83 4.50 -23.14
CA ASP A 354 -16.02 5.55 -23.78
C ASP A 354 -14.52 5.39 -23.48
N GLY A 355 -14.17 5.00 -22.24
CA GLY A 355 -12.80 4.75 -21.79
C GLY A 355 -12.17 5.84 -20.91
N VAL A 356 -12.97 6.79 -20.41
CA VAL A 356 -12.76 7.43 -19.09
C VAL A 356 -13.38 6.50 -18.03
N ALA A 357 -13.21 6.81 -16.74
CA ALA A 357 -13.79 6.07 -15.62
C ALA A 357 -14.85 6.94 -14.95
N ASP A 358 -15.91 6.35 -14.42
CA ASP A 358 -17.11 7.03 -13.93
C ASP A 358 -16.79 8.02 -12.79
N GLY A 359 -15.93 7.66 -11.83
CA GLY A 359 -15.43 8.56 -10.78
C GLY A 359 -14.40 9.61 -11.24
N ALA A 360 -13.87 9.45 -12.46
CA ALA A 360 -13.20 10.55 -13.14
C ALA A 360 -14.21 11.46 -13.87
N GLU A 361 -15.39 10.96 -14.24
CA GLU A 361 -16.45 11.73 -14.91
C GLU A 361 -17.27 12.55 -13.90
N ASP A 362 -17.74 11.92 -12.82
CA ASP A 362 -18.19 12.53 -11.57
C ASP A 362 -16.97 12.94 -10.71
N SER A 363 -16.16 13.88 -11.23
CA SER A 363 -14.91 14.31 -10.57
C SER A 363 -15.09 14.94 -9.18
N ASN A 364 -16.32 15.20 -8.71
CA ASN A 364 -16.64 15.62 -7.34
C ASN A 364 -17.17 14.48 -6.44
N GLY A 365 -17.65 13.37 -7.00
CA GLY A 365 -18.19 12.23 -6.26
C GLY A 365 -19.49 12.58 -5.52
N ASP A 366 -20.47 13.17 -6.21
CA ASP A 366 -21.83 13.40 -5.64
C ASP A 366 -22.99 12.89 -6.50
N GLY A 367 -22.72 12.18 -7.60
CA GLY A 367 -23.71 11.56 -8.50
C GLY A 367 -24.37 12.53 -9.48
N ALA A 368 -24.28 13.85 -9.27
CA ALA A 368 -24.95 14.82 -10.12
C ALA A 368 -24.03 15.38 -11.23
N VAL A 369 -24.32 14.99 -12.48
CA VAL A 369 -23.68 15.53 -13.70
C VAL A 369 -23.81 17.06 -13.73
N GLY A 370 -22.71 17.73 -13.36
CA GLY A 370 -22.67 19.18 -13.20
C GLY A 370 -22.37 19.93 -14.50
N ALA A 371 -21.69 21.07 -14.36
CA ALA A 371 -21.48 22.00 -15.49
C ALA A 371 -20.09 21.91 -16.12
N ASP A 372 -19.12 21.34 -15.41
CA ASP A 372 -17.75 21.14 -15.84
C ASP A 372 -17.25 19.69 -15.57
N GLU A 373 -18.12 18.78 -15.10
CA GLU A 373 -17.99 17.31 -15.05
C GLU A 373 -18.22 16.67 -16.44
N LEU A 374 -18.27 15.33 -16.52
CA LEU A 374 -18.71 14.53 -17.68
C LEU A 374 -19.99 13.73 -17.29
N ASP A 375 -20.53 12.88 -18.16
CA ASP A 375 -21.76 12.10 -17.91
C ASP A 375 -21.45 10.60 -18.06
N PRO A 376 -21.35 9.82 -16.95
CA PRO A 376 -21.06 8.38 -16.96
C PRO A 376 -22.02 7.48 -17.79
N THR A 377 -23.00 8.08 -18.48
CA THR A 377 -24.05 7.40 -19.23
C THR A 377 -24.22 7.85 -20.69
N ASP A 378 -23.46 8.85 -21.20
CA ASP A 378 -23.49 9.29 -22.62
C ASP A 378 -22.13 9.11 -23.36
N PRO A 379 -21.91 7.98 -24.07
CA PRO A 379 -20.62 7.56 -24.65
C PRO A 379 -20.23 8.32 -25.93
N LEU A 380 -20.33 9.64 -25.85
CA LEU A 380 -20.25 10.64 -26.91
C LEU A 380 -19.72 12.00 -26.41
N ASP A 381 -19.76 12.27 -25.10
CA ASP A 381 -19.40 13.57 -24.53
C ASP A 381 -17.86 13.79 -24.49
N VAL A 382 -17.09 12.79 -24.03
CA VAL A 382 -15.62 12.75 -24.11
C VAL A 382 -15.16 12.76 -25.57
N ALA A 383 -15.84 12.01 -26.43
CA ALA A 383 -15.64 12.04 -27.88
C ALA A 383 -15.95 13.42 -28.51
N SER A 384 -16.62 14.32 -27.79
CA SER A 384 -16.89 15.71 -28.21
C SER A 384 -15.78 16.70 -27.82
N ASP A 385 -15.01 16.45 -26.75
CA ASP A 385 -13.87 17.28 -26.34
C ASP A 385 -12.52 16.50 -26.40
N PRO A 386 -11.71 16.72 -27.45
CA PRO A 386 -10.40 16.08 -27.61
C PRO A 386 -9.39 16.34 -26.47
N THR A 387 -9.64 17.31 -25.58
CA THR A 387 -8.77 17.51 -24.40
C THR A 387 -8.97 16.43 -23.34
N VAL A 388 -10.22 15.99 -23.13
CA VAL A 388 -10.60 14.96 -22.16
C VAL A 388 -10.06 13.60 -22.56
N SER A 389 -10.44 13.08 -23.73
CA SER A 389 -9.96 11.79 -24.28
C SER A 389 -8.42 11.67 -24.30
N THR A 390 -7.70 12.78 -24.45
CA THR A 390 -6.23 12.83 -24.46
C THR A 390 -5.61 12.81 -23.06
N ALA A 391 -6.24 13.41 -22.05
CA ALA A 391 -5.72 13.47 -20.68
C ALA A 391 -6.26 12.36 -19.78
N CYS A 392 -7.57 12.12 -19.83
CA CYS A 392 -8.32 11.43 -18.77
C CYS A 392 -8.65 9.98 -19.06
N SER A 393 -8.71 9.58 -20.34
CA SER A 393 -8.92 8.17 -20.67
C SER A 393 -7.88 7.27 -20.00
N ALA A 394 -8.17 5.99 -19.82
CA ALA A 394 -7.21 5.03 -19.26
C ALA A 394 -5.85 4.98 -20.01
N SER A 395 -5.80 5.44 -21.26
CA SER A 395 -4.56 5.64 -22.05
C SER A 395 -3.91 7.02 -21.92
N GLY A 396 -4.69 8.01 -21.45
CA GLY A 396 -4.27 9.36 -21.08
C GLY A 396 -3.57 9.43 -19.73
N LEU A 397 -4.06 8.68 -18.73
CA LEU A 397 -3.51 8.69 -17.37
C LEU A 397 -2.01 8.34 -17.31
N VAL A 398 -1.28 9.02 -16.42
CA VAL A 398 0.15 8.76 -16.21
C VAL A 398 0.31 7.46 -15.43
N ARG A 399 0.97 6.47 -16.05
CA ARG A 399 1.30 5.20 -15.38
C ARG A 399 2.19 5.43 -14.15
N LEU A 400 2.06 4.53 -13.19
CA LEU A 400 2.73 4.59 -11.89
C LEU A 400 3.44 3.28 -11.57
N HIS A 401 4.39 3.37 -10.63
CA HIS A 401 4.86 2.25 -9.84
C HIS A 401 4.50 2.51 -8.37
N ARG A 402 3.67 1.61 -7.80
CA ARG A 402 3.24 1.59 -6.39
C ARG A 402 4.25 0.75 -5.61
N HIS A 403 5.14 1.40 -4.86
CA HIS A 403 6.17 0.72 -4.07
C HIS A 403 5.64 0.45 -2.66
N ARG A 404 5.04 -0.73 -2.41
CA ARG A 404 4.57 -1.18 -1.08
C ARG A 404 5.71 -1.77 -0.25
N ALA A 405 5.80 -1.40 1.03
CA ALA A 405 6.66 -2.02 2.02
C ALA A 405 5.86 -2.40 3.27
N VAL A 406 5.45 -3.68 3.35
CA VAL A 406 4.53 -4.27 4.36
C VAL A 406 4.86 -3.87 5.81
N VAL A 407 6.13 -3.93 6.19
CA VAL A 407 6.60 -3.59 7.55
C VAL A 407 7.58 -2.42 7.46
N PRO A 408 7.14 -1.26 6.94
CA PRO A 408 6.55 -0.37 7.91
C PRO A 408 5.48 0.53 7.28
N ASP A 409 4.36 -0.07 6.90
CA ASP A 409 3.11 0.63 6.56
C ASP A 409 3.31 1.79 5.58
N GLN A 410 3.90 1.51 4.42
CA GLN A 410 4.28 2.56 3.45
C GLN A 410 4.07 2.18 2.00
N GLN A 411 3.45 3.11 1.30
CA GLN A 411 3.41 3.21 -0.14
C GLN A 411 4.15 4.46 -0.59
N VAL A 412 5.11 4.30 -1.51
CA VAL A 412 5.73 5.43 -2.22
C VAL A 412 5.37 5.32 -3.69
N LEU A 413 4.97 6.42 -4.31
CA LEU A 413 4.58 6.44 -5.72
C LEU A 413 5.61 7.12 -6.60
N THR A 414 5.92 6.50 -7.73
CA THR A 414 6.80 7.09 -8.74
C THR A 414 6.18 6.96 -10.13
N ALA A 415 6.06 8.05 -10.89
CA ALA A 415 5.48 8.01 -12.23
C ALA A 415 6.39 7.34 -13.28
N ASP A 416 5.82 6.41 -14.05
CA ASP A 416 6.37 5.82 -15.28
C ASP A 416 6.20 6.81 -16.46
N ARG A 417 6.88 7.96 -16.36
CA ARG A 417 7.12 8.87 -17.50
C ARG A 417 8.37 8.49 -18.31
N SER A 418 9.04 7.39 -17.94
CA SER A 418 10.21 6.83 -18.63
C SER A 418 10.20 5.31 -18.47
N PRO A 419 10.47 4.52 -19.53
CA PRO A 419 10.47 3.05 -19.48
C PRO A 419 11.62 2.43 -18.66
N ASN A 420 12.37 3.24 -17.89
CA ASN A 420 13.36 2.79 -16.91
C ASN A 420 13.18 3.48 -15.53
N ALA A 421 12.01 4.10 -15.28
CA ALA A 421 11.73 4.79 -14.04
C ALA A 421 11.69 3.80 -12.87
N PHE A 422 12.60 3.97 -11.90
CA PHE A 422 12.59 3.26 -10.62
C PHE A 422 12.44 1.72 -10.68
N LEU A 423 12.92 1.08 -11.76
CA LEU A 423 12.94 -0.39 -11.90
C LEU A 423 13.96 -1.08 -10.97
N GLU A 424 14.86 -0.33 -10.35
CA GLU A 424 15.77 -0.82 -9.32
C GLU A 424 15.27 -0.36 -7.96
N THR A 425 14.72 -1.29 -7.17
CA THR A 425 14.18 -1.05 -5.82
C THR A 425 14.79 -2.01 -4.81
N SER A 426 14.77 -1.64 -3.52
CA SER A 426 15.21 -2.51 -2.44
C SER A 426 14.60 -2.11 -1.09
N VAL A 427 14.40 -3.11 -0.24
CA VAL A 427 13.76 -2.97 1.07
C VAL A 427 14.84 -2.86 2.16
N ILE A 428 14.84 -1.78 2.93
CA ILE A 428 15.81 -1.54 4.00
C ILE A 428 15.45 -2.38 5.22
N ARG A 429 16.40 -3.15 5.76
CA ARG A 429 16.20 -3.98 6.97
C ARG A 429 17.20 -3.66 8.07
N SER A 430 16.70 -3.46 9.29
CA SER A 430 17.53 -3.37 10.50
C SER A 430 17.33 -4.65 11.32
N ALA A 431 18.39 -5.45 11.44
CA ALA A 431 18.29 -6.86 11.80
C ALA A 431 17.30 -7.61 10.87
N GLN A 432 16.24 -8.22 11.40
CA GLN A 432 15.18 -8.87 10.61
C GLN A 432 14.08 -7.89 10.15
N THR A 433 13.78 -6.88 10.97
CA THR A 433 12.69 -5.92 10.76
C THR A 433 12.96 -5.04 9.54
N VAL A 434 11.95 -4.84 8.69
CA VAL A 434 12.02 -3.81 7.67
C VAL A 434 11.89 -2.43 8.35
N VAL A 435 12.56 -1.42 7.80
CA VAL A 435 12.58 -0.04 8.34
C VAL A 435 12.43 1.02 7.25
N GLY A 436 12.08 0.61 6.02
CA GLY A 436 11.88 1.50 4.87
C GLY A 436 12.23 0.83 3.55
N GLN A 437 12.34 1.63 2.50
CA GLN A 437 12.63 1.18 1.13
C GLN A 437 13.31 2.28 0.32
N THR A 438 14.01 1.91 -0.75
CA THR A 438 14.75 2.81 -1.63
C THR A 438 14.66 2.35 -3.08
N GLY A 439 14.74 3.28 -4.03
CA GLY A 439 14.80 2.95 -5.45
C GLY A 439 15.50 4.02 -6.28
N PHE A 440 15.92 3.65 -7.49
CA PHE A 440 16.73 4.51 -8.37
C PHE A 440 16.19 4.58 -9.79
N ASN A 441 15.97 5.81 -10.26
CA ASN A 441 15.72 6.12 -11.66
C ASN A 441 17.04 6.43 -12.36
N ALA A 442 17.50 5.51 -13.21
CA ALA A 442 18.78 5.61 -13.90
C ALA A 442 18.81 6.63 -15.06
N GLU A 443 17.65 7.11 -15.52
CA GLU A 443 17.56 8.10 -16.60
C GLU A 443 17.60 9.53 -16.05
N LEU A 444 16.86 9.80 -14.96
CA LEU A 444 16.86 11.10 -14.27
C LEU A 444 18.01 11.24 -13.25
N GLY A 445 18.62 10.14 -12.83
CA GLY A 445 19.64 10.12 -11.78
C GLY A 445 19.10 10.38 -10.38
N VAL A 446 17.82 10.07 -10.15
CA VAL A 446 17.10 10.28 -8.88
C VAL A 446 17.10 9.01 -8.04
N VAL A 447 17.48 9.12 -6.78
CA VAL A 447 17.19 8.11 -5.74
C VAL A 447 16.00 8.58 -4.90
N PHE A 448 15.04 7.69 -4.62
CA PHE A 448 14.14 7.83 -3.47
C PHE A 448 14.61 6.95 -2.31
N LEU A 449 14.36 7.38 -1.08
CA LEU A 449 14.61 6.61 0.14
C LEU A 449 13.57 7.03 1.19
N THR A 450 12.64 6.15 1.55
CA THR A 450 11.79 6.32 2.74
C THR A 450 12.31 5.47 3.89
N LEU A 451 12.18 5.99 5.11
CA LEU A 451 12.58 5.34 6.36
C LEU A 451 11.53 5.59 7.44
N THR A 452 10.99 4.53 8.04
CA THR A 452 10.19 4.60 9.27
C THR A 452 11.11 4.44 10.46
N LYS A 453 11.08 5.43 11.36
CA LYS A 453 11.94 5.48 12.54
C LYS A 453 11.15 5.84 13.80
N PRO A 454 11.72 5.56 14.99
CA PRO A 454 11.24 6.18 16.22
C PRO A 454 11.24 7.71 16.11
N ALA A 455 10.21 8.36 16.67
CA ALA A 455 10.19 9.79 16.84
C ALA A 455 11.29 10.23 17.82
N GLU A 456 12.08 11.22 17.41
CA GLU A 456 13.15 11.86 18.18
C GLU A 456 12.81 13.34 18.44
N GLY A 457 12.07 13.96 17.52
CA GLY A 457 11.56 15.32 17.62
C GLY A 457 10.31 15.41 18.49
N VAL A 458 10.12 16.56 19.13
CA VAL A 458 8.88 16.90 19.87
C VAL A 458 7.72 17.28 18.95
N ASP A 459 8.03 17.58 17.68
CA ASP A 459 7.16 17.90 16.54
C ASP A 459 7.95 17.67 15.22
N ALA A 460 7.34 17.94 14.06
CA ALA A 460 7.97 17.73 12.75
C ALA A 460 9.11 18.74 12.42
N LEU A 461 9.14 19.92 13.05
CA LEU A 461 10.24 20.89 12.90
C LEU A 461 11.47 20.42 13.69
N ALA A 462 11.27 19.84 14.86
CA ALA A 462 12.33 19.19 15.62
C ALA A 462 12.88 17.94 14.90
N GLU A 463 12.05 17.22 14.13
CA GLU A 463 12.52 16.14 13.24
C GLU A 463 13.37 16.68 12.07
N GLU A 464 12.94 17.76 11.40
CA GLU A 464 13.74 18.43 10.36
C GLU A 464 15.10 18.86 10.90
N ALA A 465 15.16 19.52 12.06
CA ALA A 465 16.42 19.99 12.63
C ALA A 465 17.40 18.84 12.96
N LEU A 466 16.90 17.68 13.39
CA LEU A 466 17.70 16.46 13.63
C LEU A 466 18.11 15.79 12.31
N GLY A 467 17.24 15.80 11.30
CA GLY A 467 17.52 15.30 9.96
C GLY A 467 18.54 16.14 9.19
N GLN A 468 18.40 17.47 9.22
CA GLN A 468 19.34 18.45 8.67
C GLN A 468 20.72 18.26 9.29
N ALA A 469 20.81 18.02 10.61
CA ALA A 469 22.06 17.70 11.28
C ALA A 469 22.72 16.44 10.69
N ARG A 470 21.95 15.37 10.43
CA ARG A 470 22.43 14.15 9.75
C ARG A 470 22.92 14.43 8.33
N VAL A 471 22.16 15.17 7.51
CA VAL A 471 22.59 15.54 6.14
C VAL A 471 23.88 16.39 6.17
N SER A 472 23.97 17.35 7.08
CA SER A 472 25.16 18.21 7.24
C SER A 472 26.41 17.47 7.73
N ALA A 473 26.27 16.29 8.34
CA ALA A 473 27.39 15.43 8.69
C ALA A 473 28.01 14.74 7.46
N LEU A 474 27.27 14.64 6.35
CA LEU A 474 27.75 14.03 5.11
C LEU A 474 28.50 15.02 4.21
N GLY A 475 28.25 16.32 4.28
CA GLY A 475 28.87 17.29 3.38
C GLY A 475 28.60 18.76 3.71
N THR A 476 29.01 19.67 2.83
CA THR A 476 28.74 21.10 3.03
C THR A 476 27.32 21.40 2.59
N LEU A 477 26.44 21.70 3.55
CA LEU A 477 25.04 22.05 3.29
C LEU A 477 24.94 23.57 3.00
N THR A 478 24.46 23.89 1.80
CA THR A 478 24.06 25.24 1.37
C THR A 478 22.55 25.27 1.08
N THR A 479 22.01 26.48 0.95
CA THR A 479 20.63 26.70 0.50
C THR A 479 19.49 25.94 1.24
N PRO A 480 19.50 25.79 2.58
CA PRO A 480 18.37 25.19 3.30
C PRO A 480 17.12 26.07 3.18
N ILE A 481 16.06 25.48 2.61
CA ILE A 481 14.71 26.03 2.52
C ILE A 481 13.76 25.02 3.15
N THR A 482 12.84 25.44 4.02
CA THR A 482 11.86 24.56 4.69
C THR A 482 10.42 25.08 4.55
N ARG A 483 9.44 24.18 4.59
CA ARG A 483 7.99 24.46 4.58
C ARG A 483 7.30 23.57 5.61
N SER A 484 6.53 24.14 6.53
CA SER A 484 5.61 23.36 7.38
C SER A 484 4.28 23.16 6.66
N PHE A 485 3.73 21.96 6.72
CA PHE A 485 2.43 21.62 6.12
C PHE A 485 1.79 20.44 6.86
N THR A 486 0.57 20.09 6.46
CA THR A 486 -0.11 18.85 6.84
C THR A 486 -0.17 17.96 5.60
N THR A 487 0.13 16.68 5.72
CA THR A 487 -0.08 15.71 4.64
C THR A 487 -1.57 15.51 4.36
N TRP A 488 -1.91 14.90 3.23
CA TRP A 488 -3.30 14.66 2.80
C TRP A 488 -4.07 13.83 3.86
N ASP A 489 -3.42 12.81 4.42
CA ASP A 489 -3.82 11.97 5.55
C ASP A 489 -3.71 12.66 6.94
N GLY A 490 -3.73 14.00 6.98
CA GLY A 490 -3.89 14.77 8.22
C GLY A 490 -2.66 14.89 9.15
N TYR A 491 -1.53 14.22 8.84
CA TYR A 491 -0.36 14.24 9.73
C TYR A 491 0.52 15.51 9.58
N PRO A 492 1.08 16.04 10.69
CA PRO A 492 1.95 17.21 10.62
C PRO A 492 3.31 16.86 10.02
N ALA A 493 3.74 17.64 9.02
CA ALA A 493 4.97 17.39 8.27
C ALA A 493 5.79 18.67 8.00
N VAL A 494 7.06 18.46 7.69
CA VAL A 494 7.97 19.50 7.19
C VAL A 494 8.69 18.97 5.94
N SER A 495 8.59 19.70 4.84
CA SER A 495 9.45 19.46 3.67
C SER A 495 10.64 20.43 3.70
N ALA A 496 11.77 19.96 3.23
CA ALA A 496 13.02 20.71 3.18
C ALA A 496 13.78 20.43 1.89
N THR A 497 14.36 21.48 1.31
CA THR A 497 15.31 21.40 0.20
C THR A 497 16.68 21.84 0.70
N TYR A 498 17.71 21.06 0.38
CA TYR A 498 19.12 21.37 0.65
C TYR A 498 19.95 21.20 -0.62
N GLU A 499 21.03 21.97 -0.75
CA GLU A 499 22.12 21.64 -1.67
C GLU A 499 23.32 21.12 -0.88
N LEU A 500 23.77 19.93 -1.24
CA LEU A 500 24.79 19.18 -0.53
C LEU A 500 26.06 19.12 -1.39
N GLY A 501 27.05 19.94 -1.05
CA GLY A 501 28.37 19.93 -1.69
C GLY A 501 29.17 18.68 -1.33
N VAL A 502 29.11 17.67 -2.22
CA VAL A 502 29.80 16.37 -2.10
C VAL A 502 30.22 15.82 -3.47
N ALA A 503 31.40 15.18 -3.51
CA ALA A 503 31.92 14.48 -4.69
C ALA A 503 31.43 13.01 -4.84
N ARG A 504 30.50 12.57 -3.99
CA ARG A 504 29.84 11.25 -4.04
C ARG A 504 28.46 11.41 -4.66
N GLY A 505 28.00 10.40 -5.40
CA GLY A 505 26.72 10.41 -6.09
C GLY A 505 25.52 10.14 -5.18
N PRO A 506 24.30 10.16 -5.76
CA PRO A 506 23.07 9.99 -5.01
C PRO A 506 22.93 8.61 -4.37
N ARG A 507 23.43 7.51 -4.99
CA ARG A 507 23.36 6.17 -4.37
C ARG A 507 24.21 6.08 -3.11
N THR A 508 25.44 6.60 -3.18
CA THR A 508 26.36 6.59 -2.03
C THR A 508 25.79 7.42 -0.87
N ILE A 509 25.21 8.59 -1.15
CA ILE A 509 24.62 9.43 -0.12
C ILE A 509 23.34 8.80 0.47
N ALA A 510 22.51 8.12 -0.31
CA ALA A 510 21.39 7.35 0.22
C ALA A 510 21.84 6.20 1.15
N ALA A 511 22.88 5.45 0.78
CA ALA A 511 23.45 4.40 1.63
C ALA A 511 24.11 4.95 2.91
N GLU A 512 24.75 6.13 2.84
CA GLU A 512 25.25 6.84 4.02
C GLU A 512 24.12 7.35 4.92
N LEU A 513 22.99 7.80 4.37
CA LEU A 513 21.79 8.18 5.14
C LEU A 513 21.15 6.98 5.83
N VAL A 514 20.97 5.84 5.13
CA VAL A 514 20.52 4.57 5.74
C VAL A 514 21.41 4.22 6.94
N THR A 515 22.74 4.34 6.78
CA THR A 515 23.69 4.08 7.86
C THR A 515 23.60 5.10 9.02
N ALA A 516 23.22 6.35 8.74
CA ALA A 516 23.09 7.42 9.73
C ALA A 516 21.79 7.37 10.56
N TYR A 517 20.73 6.73 10.04
CA TYR A 517 19.52 6.42 10.81
C TYR A 517 19.58 5.02 11.45
N PHE A 518 20.04 4.01 10.70
CA PHE A 518 20.09 2.61 11.12
C PHE A 518 21.49 2.00 10.93
N PRO A 519 22.40 2.18 11.90
CA PRO A 519 23.75 1.63 11.82
C PRO A 519 23.76 0.11 11.68
N GLY A 520 24.24 -0.39 10.55
CA GLY A 520 24.29 -1.82 10.24
C GLY A 520 23.07 -2.39 9.52
N ALA A 521 22.13 -1.54 9.06
CA ALA A 521 21.05 -1.97 8.18
C ALA A 521 21.55 -2.51 6.82
N THR A 522 20.75 -3.37 6.20
CA THR A 522 20.97 -3.94 4.86
C THR A 522 19.89 -3.46 3.89
N GLY A 523 20.06 -3.73 2.58
CA GLY A 523 19.10 -3.32 1.54
C GLY A 523 19.35 -1.93 0.92
N ALA A 524 20.38 -1.19 1.36
CA ALA A 524 20.76 0.05 0.69
C ALA A 524 21.28 -0.21 -0.74
N LEU A 525 21.04 0.74 -1.66
CA LEU A 525 21.53 0.70 -3.04
C LEU A 525 23.05 0.51 -3.12
N ASP A 526 23.52 -0.24 -4.12
CA ASP A 526 24.96 -0.46 -4.35
C ASP A 526 25.67 0.86 -4.71
N PRO A 527 26.65 1.33 -3.91
CA PRO A 527 27.40 2.56 -4.19
C PRO A 527 28.49 2.37 -5.26
N THR A 528 28.75 1.14 -5.73
CA THR A 528 29.77 0.88 -6.78
C THR A 528 29.25 1.16 -8.19
N THR A 529 27.93 1.27 -8.37
CA THR A 529 27.23 1.61 -9.63
C THR A 529 26.71 3.05 -9.64
N ASP A 530 27.20 3.90 -8.73
CA ASP A 530 26.76 5.28 -8.53
C ASP A 530 27.17 6.23 -9.67
N ILE A 531 26.40 7.31 -9.84
CA ILE A 531 26.60 8.33 -10.87
C ILE A 531 27.36 9.55 -10.33
N SER A 532 27.92 10.36 -11.22
CA SER A 532 28.61 11.60 -10.83
C SER A 532 27.64 12.62 -10.23
N SER A 533 27.96 13.18 -9.06
CA SER A 533 27.22 14.32 -8.49
C SER A 533 27.48 15.65 -9.18
N GLY A 534 28.49 15.74 -10.06
CA GLY A 534 29.01 17.02 -10.56
C GLY A 534 29.77 17.87 -9.52
N GLY A 535 29.75 17.45 -8.24
CA GLY A 535 30.33 18.16 -7.10
C GLY A 535 29.30 18.60 -6.05
N SER A 536 28.01 18.63 -6.41
CA SER A 536 26.90 18.96 -5.50
C SER A 536 25.61 18.23 -5.89
N LEU A 537 24.93 17.66 -4.90
CA LEU A 537 23.58 17.09 -5.05
C LEU A 537 22.53 18.09 -4.57
N ARG A 538 21.31 18.02 -5.11
CA ARG A 538 20.13 18.56 -4.43
C ARG A 538 19.44 17.41 -3.69
N VAL A 539 19.12 17.66 -2.43
CA VAL A 539 18.39 16.75 -1.54
C VAL A 539 17.07 17.43 -1.24
N PHE A 540 15.97 16.83 -1.66
CA PHE A 540 14.67 17.10 -1.07
C PHE A 540 14.41 16.05 0.01
N VAL A 541 13.71 16.43 1.06
CA VAL A 541 13.31 15.51 2.13
C VAL A 541 12.02 15.99 2.78
N GLN A 542 11.21 15.02 3.18
CA GLN A 542 10.02 15.19 3.99
C GLN A 542 10.19 14.51 5.33
N TYR A 543 9.77 15.17 6.40
CA TYR A 543 9.70 14.65 7.76
C TYR A 543 8.21 14.65 8.19
N THR A 544 7.55 13.50 8.13
CA THR A 544 6.14 13.33 8.55
C THR A 544 6.08 12.68 9.92
N ARG A 545 5.20 13.15 10.80
CA ARG A 545 5.06 12.59 12.14
C ARG A 545 3.74 11.85 12.31
N ARG A 546 3.74 10.56 11.94
CA ARG A 546 2.63 9.61 12.14
C ARG A 546 2.17 9.54 13.61
N SER A 547 3.09 9.59 14.59
CA SER A 547 2.66 9.63 16.00
C SER A 547 3.70 10.26 16.94
N SER A 548 3.40 10.32 18.23
CA SER A 548 4.39 10.67 19.26
C SER A 548 5.54 9.65 19.39
N ALA A 549 5.41 8.47 18.78
CA ALA A 549 6.40 7.39 18.80
C ALA A 549 7.02 7.10 17.42
N THR A 550 6.34 7.45 16.32
CA THR A 550 6.71 7.08 14.94
C THR A 550 6.86 8.31 14.05
N ALA A 551 7.96 8.37 13.30
CA ALA A 551 8.20 9.38 12.27
C ALA A 551 8.65 8.71 10.96
N VAL A 552 8.26 9.31 9.83
CA VAL A 552 8.62 8.89 8.49
C VAL A 552 9.53 9.94 7.87
N VAL A 553 10.61 9.49 7.21
CA VAL A 553 11.53 10.38 6.50
C VAL A 553 11.70 9.92 5.06
N LEU A 554 11.14 10.69 4.11
CA LEU A 554 11.20 10.40 2.67
C LEU A 554 12.14 11.40 1.98
N PHE A 555 13.27 10.89 1.49
CA PHE A 555 14.27 11.62 0.71
C PHE A 555 14.08 11.43 -0.79
N ALA A 556 14.34 12.48 -1.57
CA ALA A 556 14.61 12.41 -3.00
C ALA A 556 15.95 13.12 -3.31
N ILE A 557 16.86 12.45 -4.04
CA ILE A 557 18.27 12.88 -4.17
C ILE A 557 18.73 12.78 -5.64
N ALA A 558 19.26 13.88 -6.21
CA ALA A 558 19.83 13.88 -7.56
C ALA A 558 20.95 14.94 -7.75
N PRO A 559 21.77 14.87 -8.82
CA PRO A 559 22.74 15.91 -9.17
C PRO A 559 22.08 17.25 -9.53
N ILE A 560 22.69 18.38 -9.14
CA ILE A 560 22.11 19.72 -9.39
C ILE A 560 21.93 20.02 -10.89
N ASP A 561 22.87 19.61 -11.74
CA ASP A 561 22.80 19.91 -13.19
C ASP A 561 21.64 19.18 -13.91
N ALA A 562 21.05 18.14 -13.31
CA ALA A 562 19.87 17.45 -13.83
C ALA A 562 18.54 18.15 -13.44
N SER A 563 18.59 19.14 -12.53
CA SER A 563 17.43 19.55 -11.72
C SER A 563 16.35 20.40 -12.39
N GLU A 564 16.45 20.78 -13.67
CA GLU A 564 15.27 21.29 -14.40
C GLU A 564 14.42 20.16 -15.00
N ALA A 565 15.01 19.00 -15.30
CA ALA A 565 14.29 17.80 -15.76
C ALA A 565 13.92 16.88 -14.59
N ALA A 566 14.79 16.79 -13.57
CA ALA A 566 14.58 15.97 -12.38
C ALA A 566 13.96 16.75 -11.21
N GLY A 567 13.96 18.09 -11.20
CA GLY A 567 13.54 18.89 -10.04
C GLY A 567 12.07 18.73 -9.67
N PHE A 568 11.18 18.64 -10.66
CA PHE A 568 9.79 18.26 -10.44
C PHE A 568 9.72 16.87 -9.81
N ALA A 569 10.37 15.86 -10.40
CA ALA A 569 10.44 14.51 -9.83
C ALA A 569 11.09 14.41 -8.43
N LEU A 570 11.81 15.44 -7.94
CA LEU A 570 12.27 15.51 -6.54
C LEU A 570 11.18 16.11 -5.62
N ALA A 571 10.52 17.18 -6.05
CA ALA A 571 9.44 17.84 -5.31
C ALA A 571 8.16 16.98 -5.28
N ASP A 572 7.76 16.43 -6.42
CA ASP A 572 6.61 15.54 -6.60
C ASP A 572 6.65 14.31 -5.67
N LEU A 573 7.84 13.91 -5.20
CA LEU A 573 8.06 12.82 -4.23
C LEU A 573 8.05 13.26 -2.76
N THR A 574 8.21 14.56 -2.46
CA THR A 574 8.54 15.05 -1.09
C THR A 574 7.66 16.21 -0.61
N GLU A 575 6.70 16.67 -1.42
CA GLU A 575 5.62 17.57 -0.99
C GLU A 575 4.46 16.82 -0.30
N GLY A 576 4.70 15.57 0.12
CA GLY A 576 3.81 14.81 1.02
C GLY A 576 2.55 14.24 0.44
N LEU A 577 2.41 14.29 -0.88
CA LEU A 577 1.36 13.60 -1.63
C LEU A 577 1.89 12.31 -2.28
N GLY A 578 3.22 12.11 -2.38
CA GLY A 578 3.83 10.89 -2.94
C GLY A 578 3.90 9.70 -1.97
N LEU A 579 3.28 9.80 -0.78
CA LEU A 579 3.41 8.88 0.35
C LEU A 579 2.03 8.55 0.92
N GLY A 580 1.69 7.26 1.00
CA GLY A 580 0.52 6.73 1.71
C GLY A 580 0.91 5.61 2.69
N GLN A 581 -0.05 5.18 3.50
CA GLN A 581 -0.04 3.99 4.35
C GLN A 581 -0.40 2.76 3.51
N SER A 582 -0.38 1.56 4.09
CA SER A 582 -0.53 0.31 3.34
C SER A 582 -1.95 -0.02 2.90
N ALA A 583 -2.98 0.45 3.61
CA ALA A 583 -4.37 0.35 3.18
C ALA A 583 -4.71 1.29 2.01
N ASP A 584 -4.15 2.50 2.00
CA ASP A 584 -4.58 3.63 1.15
C ASP A 584 -4.60 3.35 -0.37
N GLU A 585 -5.58 3.93 -1.06
CA GLU A 585 -5.93 3.58 -2.45
C GLU A 585 -5.79 4.75 -3.43
N LEU A 586 -5.93 4.47 -4.73
CA LEU A 586 -5.55 5.41 -5.80
C LEU A 586 -6.63 5.62 -6.86
N GLU A 587 -7.60 6.45 -6.53
CA GLU A 587 -8.63 7.00 -7.41
C GLU A 587 -8.10 7.80 -8.62
N ALA A 588 -8.85 7.81 -9.75
CA ALA A 588 -8.63 8.72 -10.89
C ALA A 588 -9.58 9.92 -10.87
N ARG A 589 -9.05 11.14 -11.01
CA ARG A 589 -9.87 12.37 -11.20
C ARG A 589 -9.59 13.00 -12.57
N CYS A 590 -10.61 13.58 -13.23
CA CYS A 590 -10.53 14.27 -14.53
C CYS A 590 -11.20 15.67 -14.49
N GLN A 591 -10.53 16.62 -13.85
CA GLN A 591 -11.09 17.96 -13.75
C GLN A 591 -10.97 18.75 -15.07
N ARG A 592 -12.08 19.38 -15.51
CA ARG A 592 -12.13 20.24 -16.71
C ARG A 592 -12.11 21.71 -16.29
N PHE A 593 -11.41 22.54 -17.06
CA PHE A 593 -11.35 23.98 -16.83
C PHE A 593 -11.62 24.77 -18.12
N ARG A 594 -12.20 25.96 -17.93
CA ARG A 594 -12.15 27.04 -18.91
C ARG A 594 -10.95 27.93 -18.62
N SER A 595 -10.16 28.27 -19.64
CA SER A 595 -9.00 29.14 -19.43
C SER A 595 -9.42 30.52 -18.90
N GLU A 596 -8.77 30.98 -17.83
CA GLU A 596 -9.00 32.26 -17.17
C GLU A 596 -7.68 33.02 -16.97
N ALA A 597 -7.79 34.28 -16.53
CA ALA A 597 -6.63 35.09 -16.17
C ALA A 597 -6.24 34.87 -14.70
N PHE A 598 -4.94 34.94 -14.40
CA PHE A 598 -4.45 34.98 -13.02
C PHE A 598 -5.07 36.15 -12.26
N SER A 599 -5.18 35.99 -10.94
CA SER A 599 -5.52 37.09 -10.05
C SER A 599 -4.44 38.18 -10.08
N ALA A 600 -4.77 39.33 -9.51
CA ALA A 600 -3.78 40.33 -9.18
C ALA A 600 -2.89 39.83 -8.03
N LEU A 601 -1.57 39.90 -8.16
CA LEU A 601 -0.62 39.56 -7.10
C LEU A 601 0.02 40.81 -6.50
N GLU A 602 -0.06 40.92 -5.18
CA GLU A 602 0.42 42.06 -4.39
C GLU A 602 1.58 41.58 -3.54
N ILE A 603 2.82 41.97 -3.88
CA ILE A 603 4.02 41.54 -3.17
C ILE A 603 4.41 42.63 -2.17
N VAL A 604 4.53 42.30 -0.88
CA VAL A 604 4.93 43.25 0.16
C VAL A 604 6.11 42.70 0.95
N TRP A 605 7.26 43.38 0.84
CA TRP A 605 8.47 43.02 1.56
C TRP A 605 8.52 43.70 2.92
N ALA A 606 8.71 42.93 3.98
CA ALA A 606 8.97 43.40 5.33
C ALA A 606 10.46 43.25 5.64
N VAL A 607 11.21 44.33 5.45
CA VAL A 607 12.67 44.34 5.39
C VAL A 607 13.29 44.93 6.64
N ASP A 608 14.25 44.23 7.22
CA ASP A 608 15.08 44.81 8.25
C ASP A 608 16.03 45.86 7.67
N ASN A 609 15.89 47.11 8.13
CA ASN A 609 16.75 48.22 7.71
C ASN A 609 17.97 48.42 8.61
N SER A 610 18.32 47.41 9.41
CA SER A 610 19.56 47.35 10.18
C SER A 610 20.81 47.53 9.29
N ALA A 611 21.93 47.90 9.90
CA ALA A 611 23.20 48.10 9.18
C ALA A 611 24.00 46.81 8.99
N SER A 612 23.55 45.68 9.56
CA SER A 612 24.07 44.34 9.29
C SER A 612 23.62 43.84 7.92
N MET A 613 22.32 44.00 7.61
CA MET A 613 21.60 43.45 6.45
C MET A 613 21.99 44.04 5.07
N GLY A 614 23.17 44.66 4.95
CA GLY A 614 23.61 45.36 3.74
C GLY A 614 23.93 44.43 2.58
N ASP A 615 24.56 43.29 2.83
CA ASP A 615 24.96 42.34 1.78
C ASP A 615 23.80 41.41 1.40
N GLU A 616 22.90 41.13 2.36
CA GLU A 616 21.66 40.39 2.24
C GLU A 616 20.66 41.15 1.35
N GLN A 617 20.50 42.46 1.58
CA GLN A 617 19.72 43.32 0.69
C GLN A 617 20.36 43.40 -0.71
N ASN A 618 21.69 43.53 -0.83
CA ASN A 618 22.36 43.49 -2.14
C ASN A 618 22.07 42.18 -2.90
N ALA A 619 22.04 41.02 -2.22
CA ALA A 619 21.71 39.74 -2.83
C ALA A 619 20.26 39.69 -3.37
N VAL A 620 19.30 40.31 -2.67
CA VAL A 620 17.92 40.49 -3.19
C VAL A 620 17.89 41.40 -4.41
N ALA A 621 18.71 42.46 -4.45
CA ALA A 621 18.80 43.35 -5.60
C ALA A 621 19.33 42.65 -6.86
N GLU A 622 20.34 41.78 -6.73
CA GLU A 622 20.85 40.96 -7.85
C GLU A 622 19.83 39.90 -8.30
N ALA A 623 19.07 39.32 -7.37
CA ALA A 623 18.01 38.35 -7.69
C ALA A 623 16.78 38.98 -8.40
N ALA A 624 16.59 40.30 -8.28
CA ALA A 624 15.39 41.00 -8.75
C ALA A 624 15.08 40.81 -10.25
N LEU A 625 16.09 40.68 -11.12
CA LEU A 625 15.87 40.44 -12.55
C LEU A 625 15.30 39.03 -12.82
N ALA A 626 15.80 38.01 -12.12
CA ALA A 626 15.30 36.65 -12.25
C ALA A 626 13.87 36.53 -11.71
N LEU A 627 13.58 37.20 -10.59
CA LEU A 627 12.25 37.34 -10.00
C LEU A 627 11.23 37.94 -11.00
N VAL A 628 11.52 39.11 -11.56
CA VAL A 628 10.61 39.75 -12.53
C VAL A 628 10.49 38.95 -13.83
N SER A 629 11.54 38.22 -14.23
CA SER A 629 11.47 37.29 -15.36
C SER A 629 10.48 36.14 -15.10
N ARG A 630 10.45 35.56 -13.88
CA ARG A 630 9.50 34.50 -13.50
C ARG A 630 8.06 34.98 -13.52
N LEU A 631 7.78 36.10 -12.86
CA LEU A 631 6.45 36.72 -12.84
C LEU A 631 5.95 37.06 -14.26
N SER A 632 6.84 37.55 -15.14
CA SER A 632 6.53 37.78 -16.56
C SER A 632 6.32 36.49 -17.35
N ASN A 633 7.02 35.40 -16.98
CA ASN A 633 6.88 34.09 -17.61
C ASN A 633 5.59 33.35 -17.21
N ALA A 634 4.97 33.73 -16.09
CA ALA A 634 3.58 33.37 -15.75
C ALA A 634 2.55 34.38 -16.30
N ALA A 635 2.92 35.66 -16.47
CA ALA A 635 2.04 36.78 -16.84
C ALA A 635 0.97 37.14 -15.79
N VAL A 636 1.32 36.97 -14.51
CA VAL A 636 0.55 37.49 -13.38
C VAL A 636 0.54 39.03 -13.41
N ASP A 637 -0.60 39.65 -13.09
CA ASP A 637 -0.67 41.10 -12.85
C ASP A 637 -0.09 41.41 -11.45
N TRP A 638 1.23 41.60 -11.41
CA TRP A 638 1.99 41.79 -10.18
C TRP A 638 2.43 43.24 -9.93
N ARG A 639 2.55 43.62 -8.66
CA ARG A 639 3.27 44.82 -8.21
C ARG A 639 3.87 44.60 -6.82
N THR A 640 4.96 45.32 -6.51
CA THR A 640 5.78 45.13 -5.30
C THR A 640 5.93 46.41 -4.47
N ALA A 641 5.84 46.30 -3.15
CA ALA A 641 6.03 47.36 -2.16
C ALA A 641 7.01 46.92 -1.05
N VAL A 642 7.52 47.87 -0.26
CA VAL A 642 8.43 47.59 0.86
C VAL A 642 8.03 48.37 2.11
N VAL A 643 8.06 47.73 3.26
CA VAL A 643 8.04 48.33 4.60
C VAL A 643 9.32 47.94 5.32
N THR A 644 9.87 48.84 6.15
CA THR A 644 11.01 48.50 7.00
C THR A 644 10.64 48.24 8.46
N SER A 645 11.46 47.41 9.13
CA SER A 645 11.34 47.02 10.54
C SER A 645 11.18 48.18 11.53
N GLY A 646 11.68 49.37 11.19
CA GLY A 646 11.63 50.57 12.02
C GLY A 646 10.49 51.56 11.73
N PHE A 647 9.48 51.24 10.91
CA PHE A 647 8.44 52.19 10.48
C PHE A 647 7.59 52.75 11.64
N TYR A 648 7.18 51.89 12.57
CA TYR A 648 6.20 52.20 13.64
C TYR A 648 6.67 53.21 14.71
N ALA A 649 7.94 53.66 14.70
CA ALA A 649 8.62 54.26 15.85
C ALA A 649 9.02 55.76 15.70
N PRO A 650 8.07 56.70 15.46
CA PRO A 650 8.36 58.12 15.54
C PRO A 650 8.66 58.51 17.00
N ARG A 651 9.81 59.15 17.26
CA ARG A 651 10.09 59.73 18.58
C ARG A 651 9.00 60.75 18.93
N ALA A 652 8.50 60.69 20.17
CA ALA A 652 7.42 61.54 20.66
C ALA A 652 7.69 63.04 20.40
N GLY A 653 6.91 63.63 19.49
CA GLY A 653 7.08 65.00 18.99
C GLY A 653 7.19 65.10 17.46
N CYS A 654 7.48 64.00 16.76
CA CYS A 654 7.45 63.95 15.30
C CYS A 654 6.02 63.94 14.75
N THR A 655 5.75 64.82 13.79
CA THR A 655 4.55 64.85 12.93
C THR A 655 4.98 64.93 11.46
N ASN A 656 4.06 64.60 10.53
CA ASN A 656 4.31 64.68 9.08
C ASN A 656 4.87 66.02 8.59
N GLU A 657 4.64 67.13 9.29
CA GLU A 657 5.13 68.47 8.93
C GLU A 657 6.54 68.78 9.47
N THR A 658 7.15 67.84 10.21
CA THR A 658 8.40 68.06 10.97
C THR A 658 9.50 67.02 10.71
N CYS A 659 9.23 65.97 9.93
CA CYS A 659 10.24 65.03 9.45
C CYS A 659 10.53 65.28 7.97
N SER A 660 11.80 65.39 7.60
CA SER A 660 12.27 65.50 6.21
C SER A 660 13.07 64.25 5.83
N ASP A 661 12.81 63.69 4.65
CA ASP A 661 13.43 62.52 3.99
C ASP A 661 13.41 61.18 4.78
N THR A 662 13.50 61.21 6.11
CA THR A 662 13.62 60.04 6.99
C THR A 662 12.47 59.03 6.90
N THR A 663 11.25 59.47 6.58
CA THR A 663 10.11 58.57 6.34
C THR A 663 10.13 57.94 4.94
N GLU A 664 10.72 58.61 3.95
CA GLU A 664 10.91 58.04 2.61
C GLU A 664 11.91 56.88 2.63
N SER A 665 12.80 56.83 3.63
CA SER A 665 13.65 55.65 3.87
C SER A 665 12.88 54.42 4.39
N GLN A 666 11.83 54.61 5.20
CA GLN A 666 11.14 53.54 5.96
C GLN A 666 10.09 52.75 5.18
N CYS A 667 9.70 53.21 3.98
CA CYS A 667 8.67 52.55 3.18
C CYS A 667 8.75 52.88 1.68
N ARG A 668 8.19 52.02 0.83
CA ARG A 668 8.08 52.19 -0.63
C ARG A 668 6.68 51.78 -1.09
N VAL A 669 6.04 52.65 -1.87
CA VAL A 669 4.72 52.38 -2.47
C VAL A 669 4.82 51.37 -3.62
N PHE A 670 3.71 50.73 -3.97
CA PHE A 670 3.67 49.70 -5.02
C PHE A 670 4.23 50.17 -6.37
N THR A 671 5.12 49.37 -6.96
CA THR A 671 5.67 49.55 -8.31
C THR A 671 5.68 48.22 -9.08
N SER A 672 5.76 48.28 -10.40
CA SER A 672 6.18 47.15 -11.25
C SER A 672 7.46 47.47 -12.06
N ASP A 673 8.09 48.63 -11.81
CA ASP A 673 9.36 49.01 -12.41
C ASP A 673 10.54 48.33 -11.70
N LEU A 674 11.17 47.37 -12.40
CA LEU A 674 12.31 46.59 -11.90
C LEU A 674 13.51 47.47 -11.46
N PRO A 675 13.98 48.46 -12.23
CA PRO A 675 15.07 49.35 -11.79
C PRO A 675 14.77 50.07 -10.47
N THR A 676 13.52 50.52 -10.28
CA THR A 676 13.06 51.13 -9.04
C THR A 676 13.07 50.13 -7.88
N PHE A 677 12.51 48.93 -8.07
CA PHE A 677 12.50 47.88 -7.05
C PHE A 677 13.91 47.43 -6.64
N ALA A 678 14.78 47.07 -7.59
CA ALA A 678 16.16 46.68 -7.30
C ALA A 678 16.92 47.82 -6.59
N GLY A 679 16.71 49.07 -7.04
CA GLY A 679 17.27 50.28 -6.43
C GLY A 679 16.77 50.58 -5.01
N TRP A 680 15.80 49.85 -4.46
CA TRP A 680 15.45 49.89 -3.04
C TRP A 680 16.34 49.00 -2.17
N PHE A 681 16.92 47.96 -2.77
CA PHE A 681 17.75 46.97 -2.07
C PHE A 681 19.27 47.17 -2.31
N THR A 682 19.68 47.79 -3.42
CA THR A 682 21.09 48.08 -3.70
C THR A 682 21.69 49.11 -2.74
N GLN A 683 22.71 48.72 -1.97
CA GLN A 683 23.44 49.60 -1.07
C GLN A 683 24.07 50.80 -1.82
N GLY A 684 23.89 52.00 -1.29
CA GLY A 684 24.40 53.23 -1.89
C GLY A 684 23.52 53.80 -3.02
N SER A 685 22.42 53.13 -3.39
CA SER A 685 21.35 53.76 -4.17
C SER A 685 20.71 54.91 -3.39
N PRO A 686 20.33 56.04 -4.04
CA PRO A 686 19.59 57.12 -3.37
C PRO A 686 18.24 56.67 -2.77
N SER A 687 17.67 55.57 -3.27
CA SER A 687 16.39 55.01 -2.82
C SER A 687 16.54 53.77 -1.92
N TRP A 688 17.75 53.45 -1.45
CA TRP A 688 18.04 52.27 -0.62
C TRP A 688 17.29 52.27 0.72
N VAL A 689 16.77 51.12 1.18
CA VAL A 689 16.02 51.00 2.45
C VAL A 689 16.93 50.95 3.68
N GLY A 690 18.08 50.27 3.60
CA GLY A 690 19.09 50.22 4.69
C GLY A 690 19.87 51.52 4.90
N ALA A 691 19.48 52.63 4.27
CA ALA A 691 20.23 53.89 4.22
C ALA A 691 20.41 54.65 5.55
N GLY A 692 19.95 54.10 6.68
CA GLY A 692 20.46 54.40 8.01
C GLY A 692 20.46 55.89 8.39
N GLY A 693 19.29 56.55 8.30
CA GLY A 693 19.11 57.89 8.87
C GLY A 693 19.38 57.92 10.39
N ALA A 694 19.26 59.07 11.04
CA ALA A 694 19.48 59.22 12.49
C ALA A 694 18.43 58.50 13.39
N CYS A 695 17.67 57.55 12.82
CA CYS A 695 16.62 56.74 13.42
C CYS A 695 16.94 55.24 13.30
N ASN A 696 18.19 54.84 13.59
CA ASN A 696 18.42 53.48 14.12
C ASN A 696 17.64 53.39 15.45
N VAL A 697 16.44 52.84 15.37
CA VAL A 697 15.58 52.56 16.52
C VAL A 697 16.15 51.35 17.26
N ALA A 698 15.90 51.26 18.56
CA ALA A 698 16.46 50.18 19.39
C ALA A 698 15.56 48.93 19.42
N ARG A 699 14.79 48.72 18.35
CA ARG A 699 13.72 47.72 18.21
C ARG A 699 13.27 47.57 16.75
N GLU A 700 13.44 46.38 16.20
CA GLU A 700 12.86 45.95 14.94
C GLU A 700 11.46 45.33 15.16
N GLU A 701 10.42 45.85 14.51
CA GLU A 701 9.04 45.32 14.59
C GLU A 701 8.43 45.25 13.18
N ALA A 702 8.90 44.28 12.38
CA ALA A 702 8.57 44.15 10.96
C ALA A 702 7.11 43.74 10.69
N ALA A 703 6.55 42.84 11.50
CA ALA A 703 5.15 42.44 11.38
C ALA A 703 4.21 43.55 11.89
N HIS A 704 4.60 44.25 12.96
CA HIS A 704 3.83 45.41 13.44
C HIS A 704 3.81 46.53 12.39
N SER A 705 4.98 46.83 11.81
CA SER A 705 5.14 47.84 10.76
C SER A 705 4.30 47.54 9.53
N LEU A 706 4.22 46.27 9.11
CA LEU A 706 3.35 45.82 8.03
C LEU A 706 1.86 45.97 8.38
N GLN A 707 1.44 45.51 9.56
CA GLN A 707 0.06 45.67 10.03
C GLN A 707 -0.38 47.14 10.03
N LEU A 708 0.45 48.06 10.53
CA LEU A 708 0.13 49.50 10.59
C LEU A 708 -0.07 50.15 9.21
N ILE A 709 0.66 49.71 8.19
CA ILE A 709 0.51 50.22 6.81
C ILE A 709 -0.81 49.75 6.18
N LEU A 710 -1.37 48.64 6.67
CA LEU A 710 -2.57 48.01 6.15
C LEU A 710 -3.85 48.30 6.97
N THR A 711 -3.79 49.08 8.07
CA THR A 711 -4.88 49.26 9.05
C THR A 711 -5.44 50.69 9.18
N ASP A 712 -5.76 51.31 8.03
CA ASP A 712 -6.45 52.62 7.87
C ASP A 712 -5.63 53.90 8.17
N PRO A 713 -5.66 54.93 7.28
CA PRO A 713 -4.89 56.17 7.44
C PRO A 713 -5.30 57.08 8.63
N ALA A 714 -6.41 56.81 9.34
CA ALA A 714 -6.91 57.66 10.42
C ALA A 714 -5.93 57.83 11.61
N ALA A 715 -4.95 56.93 11.76
CA ALA A 715 -3.91 56.99 12.79
C ALA A 715 -2.86 58.11 12.60
N GLY A 716 -2.95 58.91 11.53
CA GLY A 716 -2.15 60.12 11.33
C GLY A 716 -0.96 59.98 10.38
N HIS A 717 -0.71 58.79 9.83
CA HIS A 717 0.36 58.51 8.88
C HIS A 717 -0.05 58.85 7.43
N ALA A 718 -0.47 60.10 7.19
CA ALA A 718 -0.97 60.62 5.92
C ALA A 718 0.13 60.83 4.85
N SER A 719 1.10 59.92 4.80
CA SER A 719 2.23 59.87 3.85
C SER A 719 2.16 58.65 2.94
N PHE A 720 1.50 57.56 3.38
CA PHE A 720 1.11 56.46 2.48
C PHE A 720 -0.09 56.82 1.59
N MET A 721 -0.92 57.79 2.01
CA MET A 721 -2.02 58.35 1.21
C MET A 721 -1.95 59.89 1.16
N PRO A 722 -1.43 60.49 0.07
CA PRO A 722 -1.50 61.93 -0.15
C PRO A 722 -2.86 62.35 -0.74
N PRO A 723 -3.35 63.58 -0.47
CA PRO A 723 -4.63 64.04 -0.98
C PRO A 723 -4.61 64.33 -2.49
N SER A 724 -5.35 63.54 -3.27
CA SER A 724 -5.55 63.71 -4.72
C SER A 724 -7.04 63.70 -5.09
N PRO A 725 -7.51 64.48 -6.08
CA PRO A 725 -8.92 64.47 -6.50
C PRO A 725 -9.37 63.21 -7.27
N THR A 726 -8.47 62.26 -7.54
CA THR A 726 -8.72 61.03 -8.31
C THR A 726 -8.00 59.83 -7.67
N PRO A 727 -8.69 58.68 -7.47
CA PRO A 727 -8.17 57.55 -6.69
C PRO A 727 -7.40 56.52 -7.52
N ASP A 728 -6.56 55.65 -6.96
CA ASP A 728 -5.79 55.69 -5.70
C ASP A 728 -4.71 54.59 -5.74
N PRO A 729 -3.40 54.91 -5.83
CA PRO A 729 -2.36 53.90 -6.00
C PRO A 729 -1.93 53.19 -4.70
N ALA A 730 -2.41 53.62 -3.53
CA ALA A 730 -1.90 53.16 -2.23
C ALA A 730 -2.70 52.00 -1.60
N LYS A 731 -3.85 51.62 -2.18
CA LYS A 731 -4.65 50.47 -1.72
C LYS A 731 -4.11 49.17 -2.30
N ILE A 732 -4.06 48.11 -1.48
CA ILE A 732 -4.10 46.72 -1.98
C ILE A 732 -5.40 46.54 -2.77
N ARG A 733 -5.39 45.79 -3.87
CA ARG A 733 -6.59 45.55 -4.68
C ARG A 733 -7.60 44.68 -3.88
N SER A 734 -8.90 44.90 -4.09
CA SER A 734 -9.91 44.02 -3.50
C SER A 734 -9.97 42.74 -4.32
N GLY A 735 -9.90 41.57 -3.68
CA GLY A 735 -9.86 40.29 -4.39
C GLY A 735 -8.55 40.02 -5.16
N SER A 736 -7.45 40.66 -4.77
CA SER A 736 -6.10 40.22 -5.15
C SER A 736 -5.55 39.20 -4.14
N ASP A 737 -4.53 38.47 -4.54
CA ASP A 737 -3.69 37.65 -3.66
C ASP A 737 -2.52 38.48 -3.10
N LEU A 738 -2.17 38.25 -1.83
CA LEU A 738 -1.08 38.97 -1.13
C LEU A 738 0.06 38.01 -0.78
N LEU A 739 1.27 38.32 -1.25
CA LEU A 739 2.50 37.64 -0.88
C LEU A 739 3.35 38.53 0.03
N VAL A 740 3.45 38.16 1.31
CA VAL A 740 4.33 38.82 2.28
C VAL A 740 5.70 38.15 2.29
N ILE A 741 6.78 38.92 2.14
CA ILE A 741 8.16 38.41 2.17
C ILE A 741 8.96 39.09 3.28
N PHE A 742 9.29 38.36 4.33
CA PHE A 742 10.12 38.84 5.43
C PHE A 742 11.62 38.68 5.10
N LEU A 743 12.43 39.69 5.42
CA LEU A 743 13.89 39.69 5.22
C LEU A 743 14.55 40.35 6.45
N GLY A 744 15.08 39.58 7.41
CA GLY A 744 15.63 40.17 8.64
C GLY A 744 16.37 39.22 9.59
N ASP A 745 17.45 39.72 10.18
CA ASP A 745 18.26 39.04 11.20
C ASP A 745 17.64 39.11 12.62
N ALA A 746 16.70 40.04 12.84
CA ALA A 746 15.96 40.21 14.09
C ALA A 746 14.59 39.45 14.15
N ASP A 747 14.00 39.43 15.35
CA ASP A 747 12.60 39.02 15.62
C ASP A 747 11.69 40.26 15.75
N ASP A 748 10.36 40.07 15.73
CA ASP A 748 9.39 41.16 15.96
C ASP A 748 9.36 41.55 17.45
N GLN A 749 10.04 42.65 17.81
CA GLN A 749 10.29 43.06 19.21
C GLN A 749 9.11 43.78 19.89
N GLN A 750 7.94 43.82 19.25
CA GLN A 750 6.70 44.28 19.87
C GLN A 750 6.37 43.39 21.09
N PHE A 751 6.55 42.08 20.94
CA PHE A 751 6.15 41.07 21.93
C PHE A 751 7.33 40.52 22.73
N GLY A 752 7.12 40.40 24.05
CA GLY A 752 8.05 39.69 24.93
C GLY A 752 7.96 38.17 24.75
N ASN A 753 8.94 37.44 25.29
CA ASN A 753 8.98 35.97 25.21
C ASN A 753 7.72 35.25 25.74
N ALA A 754 6.96 35.89 26.64
CA ALA A 754 5.73 35.33 27.21
C ALA A 754 4.47 35.67 26.39
N ASP A 755 4.56 36.66 25.49
CA ASP A 755 3.43 37.27 24.79
C ASP A 755 3.44 36.95 23.28
N ALA A 756 4.47 36.24 22.80
CA ALA A 756 4.74 35.98 21.39
C ALA A 756 3.62 35.21 20.67
N GLU A 757 3.03 34.19 21.31
CA GLU A 757 1.87 33.46 20.74
C GLU A 757 0.69 34.40 20.52
N SER A 758 0.30 35.17 21.54
CA SER A 758 -0.80 36.15 21.43
C SER A 758 -0.52 37.28 20.43
N GLY A 759 0.76 37.57 20.16
CA GLY A 759 1.18 38.42 19.06
C GLY A 759 0.96 37.79 17.69
N MET A 760 1.34 36.52 17.52
CA MET A 760 1.07 35.76 16.30
C MET A 760 -0.43 35.57 16.05
N ASP A 761 -1.22 35.24 17.08
CA ASP A 761 -2.68 35.16 17.00
C ASP A 761 -3.29 36.49 16.51
N GLY A 762 -2.79 37.61 17.04
CA GLY A 762 -3.23 38.96 16.67
C GLY A 762 -2.84 39.37 15.24
N TYR A 763 -1.68 38.96 14.75
CA TYR A 763 -1.28 39.19 13.36
C TYR A 763 -2.03 38.27 12.41
N GLU A 764 -2.18 36.99 12.74
CA GLU A 764 -2.90 36.00 11.92
C GLU A 764 -4.38 36.38 11.75
N ALA A 765 -5.07 36.69 12.83
CA ALA A 765 -6.45 37.16 12.79
C ALA A 765 -6.62 38.46 12.00
N PHE A 766 -5.57 39.32 11.97
CA PHE A 766 -5.55 40.50 11.13
C PHE A 766 -5.39 40.14 9.64
N PHE A 767 -4.40 39.34 9.26
CA PHE A 767 -4.15 39.00 7.86
C PHE A 767 -5.29 38.17 7.25
N ARG A 768 -5.88 37.23 8.00
CA ARG A 768 -7.07 36.46 7.58
C ARG A 768 -8.35 37.29 7.47
N ALA A 769 -8.37 38.53 7.99
CA ALA A 769 -9.52 39.45 7.91
C ALA A 769 -9.41 40.50 6.77
N LEU A 770 -8.38 40.41 5.92
CA LEU A 770 -8.22 41.31 4.77
C LEU A 770 -9.17 40.93 3.61
N PRO A 771 -9.69 41.90 2.82
CA PRO A 771 -10.64 41.65 1.72
C PRO A 771 -9.92 41.16 0.44
N LEU A 772 -9.25 40.01 0.56
CA LEU A 772 -8.34 39.41 -0.41
C LEU A 772 -8.83 38.02 -0.80
N HIS A 773 -8.19 37.45 -1.82
CA HIS A 773 -8.45 36.08 -2.25
C HIS A 773 -7.71 35.09 -1.34
N SER A 774 -6.38 35.14 -1.32
CA SER A 774 -5.54 34.49 -0.31
C SER A 774 -4.46 35.43 0.25
N VAL A 775 -3.83 35.00 1.34
CA VAL A 775 -2.59 35.57 1.88
C VAL A 775 -1.56 34.45 2.00
N SER A 776 -0.43 34.61 1.33
CA SER A 776 0.73 33.72 1.42
C SER A 776 1.92 34.47 2.03
N MET A 777 2.79 33.74 2.73
CA MET A 777 3.96 34.32 3.38
C MET A 777 5.22 33.51 3.07
N GLY A 778 6.36 34.18 3.10
CA GLY A 778 7.68 33.57 3.07
C GLY A 778 8.69 34.39 3.85
N GLY A 779 9.82 33.79 4.20
CA GLY A 779 10.86 34.46 4.97
C GLY A 779 12.26 34.07 4.56
N ILE A 780 13.15 35.05 4.57
CA ILE A 780 14.59 34.90 4.47
C ILE A 780 15.13 35.42 5.81
N ILE A 781 15.30 34.52 6.76
CA ILE A 781 15.46 34.84 8.19
C ILE A 781 16.57 33.99 8.82
N CYS A 782 16.93 34.29 10.08
CA CYS A 782 17.90 33.44 10.79
C CYS A 782 17.36 32.02 11.00
N PRO A 783 18.15 30.98 10.67
CA PRO A 783 17.84 29.58 11.00
C PRO A 783 17.63 29.35 12.49
N GLU A 784 16.85 28.33 12.83
CA GLU A 784 16.59 27.98 14.23
C GLU A 784 17.87 27.53 14.95
N GLY A 785 17.93 27.77 16.27
CA GLY A 785 19.16 27.63 17.08
C GLY A 785 20.29 28.61 16.72
N GLY A 786 20.17 29.37 15.64
CA GLY A 786 21.18 30.28 15.10
C GLY A 786 21.38 31.59 15.89
N THR A 787 22.30 32.37 15.34
CA THR A 787 22.56 33.81 15.58
C THR A 787 23.14 34.37 14.28
N CYS A 788 22.65 35.49 13.75
CA CYS A 788 23.17 36.14 12.54
C CYS A 788 23.75 37.51 12.89
N GLY A 789 24.77 37.54 13.75
CA GLY A 789 25.32 38.81 14.29
C GLY A 789 24.52 39.35 15.48
N GLU A 790 23.20 39.22 15.47
CA GLU A 790 22.33 39.58 16.59
C GLU A 790 22.54 38.73 17.85
N THR A 791 22.30 39.33 19.01
CA THR A 791 22.31 38.64 20.33
C THR A 791 20.91 38.29 20.84
N GLN A 792 19.89 38.83 20.17
CA GLN A 792 18.51 38.46 20.35
C GLN A 792 18.28 37.08 19.72
N ARG A 793 17.37 36.29 20.29
CA ARG A 793 17.12 34.92 19.77
C ARG A 793 16.36 35.01 18.46
N ASN A 794 16.57 34.03 17.58
CA ASN A 794 16.04 33.98 16.21
C ASN A 794 14.56 34.37 16.13
N PRO A 795 14.11 34.93 14.99
CA PRO A 795 12.70 35.21 14.72
C PRO A 795 11.80 34.05 15.12
N ARG A 796 10.88 34.33 16.05
CA ARG A 796 9.84 33.42 16.56
C ARG A 796 8.49 33.88 16.04
N VAL A 797 8.18 35.17 16.19
CA VAL A 797 6.91 35.75 15.75
C VAL A 797 6.82 35.71 14.23
N ILE A 798 7.89 36.11 13.54
CA ILE A 798 7.97 36.06 12.07
C ILE A 798 7.95 34.61 11.58
N ARG A 799 8.76 33.71 12.17
CA ARG A 799 8.81 32.28 11.81
C ARG A 799 7.48 31.57 12.01
N GLY A 800 6.89 31.70 13.20
CA GLY A 800 5.63 31.05 13.53
C GLY A 800 4.46 31.61 12.72
N LEU A 801 4.46 32.90 12.37
CA LEU A 801 3.51 33.46 11.42
C LEU A 801 3.68 32.86 10.02
N ILE A 802 4.90 32.75 9.48
CA ILE A 802 5.15 32.10 8.19
C ILE A 802 4.67 30.63 8.21
N ASN A 803 4.95 29.89 9.29
CA ASN A 803 4.51 28.51 9.46
C ASN A 803 2.98 28.38 9.57
N ARG A 804 2.30 29.26 10.32
CA ARG A 804 0.82 29.35 10.42
C ARG A 804 0.14 29.67 9.08
N PHE A 805 0.88 30.23 8.12
CA PHE A 805 0.45 30.45 6.73
C PHE A 805 1.06 29.44 5.73
N GLY A 806 1.63 28.31 6.20
CA GLY A 806 2.19 27.24 5.35
C GLY A 806 3.29 27.73 4.38
N GLY A 807 4.06 28.72 4.81
CA GLY A 807 5.02 29.45 4.00
C GLY A 807 6.41 28.83 3.94
N LEU A 808 7.23 29.35 3.02
CA LEU A 808 8.62 28.92 2.80
C LEU A 808 9.61 29.78 3.61
N ILE A 809 10.53 29.13 4.31
CA ILE A 809 11.59 29.76 5.11
C ILE A 809 12.96 29.36 4.55
N GLY A 810 13.76 30.33 4.13
CA GLY A 810 15.19 30.15 3.82
C GLY A 810 16.12 30.91 4.77
N SER A 811 17.41 30.60 4.66
CA SER A 811 18.46 31.04 5.58
C SER A 811 19.15 32.34 5.18
N LEU A 812 19.26 33.31 6.10
CA LEU A 812 20.14 34.47 5.92
C LEU A 812 21.64 34.17 5.99
N ARG A 813 22.05 33.02 6.53
CA ARG A 813 23.48 32.74 6.80
C ARG A 813 24.32 32.46 5.55
N ASP A 814 23.69 32.34 4.40
CA ASP A 814 24.31 32.05 3.11
C ASP A 814 23.72 32.98 2.04
N LEU A 815 24.49 34.00 1.65
CA LEU A 815 24.08 34.96 0.61
C LEU A 815 23.77 34.30 -0.74
N THR A 816 24.32 33.11 -1.02
CA THR A 816 24.03 32.38 -2.27
C THR A 816 22.65 31.72 -2.23
N SER A 817 22.09 31.47 -1.05
CA SER A 817 20.74 30.92 -0.87
C SER A 817 19.61 31.94 -1.02
N ILE A 818 19.91 33.24 -0.94
CA ILE A 818 18.89 34.30 -0.99
C ILE A 818 18.17 34.29 -2.34
N GLY A 819 18.90 34.22 -3.46
CA GLY A 819 18.31 34.14 -4.81
C GLY A 819 17.36 32.94 -5.00
N PRO A 820 17.81 31.69 -4.74
CA PRO A 820 16.96 30.50 -4.73
C PRO A 820 15.74 30.60 -3.81
N THR A 821 15.90 31.17 -2.61
CA THR A 821 14.79 31.33 -1.65
C THR A 821 13.74 32.33 -2.17
N VAL A 822 14.16 33.48 -2.71
CA VAL A 822 13.26 34.46 -3.35
C VAL A 822 12.50 33.82 -4.52
N ALA A 823 13.18 32.98 -5.32
CA ALA A 823 12.54 32.25 -6.40
C ALA A 823 11.47 31.27 -5.89
N ALA A 824 11.78 30.45 -4.89
CA ALA A 824 10.83 29.49 -4.32
C ALA A 824 9.61 30.17 -3.68
N ILE A 825 9.81 31.23 -2.89
CA ILE A 825 8.73 32.01 -2.25
C ILE A 825 7.78 32.60 -3.30
N VAL A 826 8.30 33.06 -4.44
CA VAL A 826 7.49 33.69 -5.49
C VAL A 826 6.89 32.67 -6.47
N ASP A 827 7.55 31.53 -6.71
CA ASP A 827 6.93 30.42 -7.45
C ASP A 827 5.66 29.94 -6.72
N ALA A 828 5.70 29.78 -5.39
CA ALA A 828 4.52 29.50 -4.57
C ALA A 828 3.47 30.63 -4.60
N GLY A 829 3.92 31.90 -4.61
CA GLY A 829 3.04 33.06 -4.77
C GLY A 829 2.38 33.17 -6.15
N ILE A 830 2.98 32.59 -7.20
CA ILE A 830 2.38 32.44 -8.53
C ILE A 830 1.32 31.34 -8.51
N GLY A 831 1.61 30.19 -7.89
CA GLY A 831 0.64 29.10 -7.68
C GLY A 831 -0.65 29.59 -6.99
N ALA A 832 -0.49 30.24 -5.84
CA ALA A 832 -1.61 30.81 -5.08
C ALA A 832 -2.42 31.91 -5.82
N ALA A 833 -1.87 32.52 -6.87
CA ALA A 833 -2.54 33.53 -7.71
C ALA A 833 -3.19 32.94 -8.98
N SER A 834 -3.02 31.63 -9.22
CA SER A 834 -3.64 30.93 -10.35
C SER A 834 -5.15 30.72 -10.12
N PRO A 835 -5.99 30.65 -11.18
CA PRO A 835 -7.41 30.33 -11.05
C PRO A 835 -7.71 28.81 -11.14
N TYR A 836 -6.75 27.98 -11.52
CA TYR A 836 -6.94 26.53 -11.73
C TYR A 836 -6.65 25.78 -10.43
N GLU A 837 -7.68 25.49 -9.63
CA GLU A 837 -7.62 24.79 -8.33
C GLU A 837 -8.25 23.41 -8.44
N LEU A 838 -7.49 22.38 -8.07
CA LEU A 838 -7.93 20.99 -8.05
C LEU A 838 -8.81 20.71 -6.83
N ASP A 839 -9.86 19.90 -7.03
CA ASP A 839 -10.74 19.38 -5.98
C ASP A 839 -9.95 18.70 -4.85
N ALA A 840 -9.14 17.69 -5.19
CA ALA A 840 -8.36 16.87 -4.27
C ALA A 840 -6.86 17.22 -4.27
N ASP A 841 -6.13 16.70 -3.28
CA ASP A 841 -4.67 16.89 -3.14
C ASP A 841 -3.89 15.97 -4.11
N ALA A 842 -3.90 16.34 -5.39
CA ALA A 842 -3.34 15.57 -6.49
C ALA A 842 -1.86 15.19 -6.34
N ILE A 843 -1.53 13.92 -6.55
CA ILE A 843 -0.18 13.35 -6.50
C ILE A 843 0.67 13.97 -7.63
N PRO A 844 1.63 14.89 -7.38
CA PRO A 844 2.08 15.84 -8.41
C PRO A 844 2.76 15.22 -9.64
N SER A 845 3.39 14.05 -9.48
CA SER A 845 4.04 13.34 -10.59
C SER A 845 3.03 12.72 -11.58
N THR A 846 1.78 12.53 -11.15
CA THR A 846 0.68 11.96 -11.95
C THR A 846 0.00 12.99 -12.85
N ILE A 847 0.03 14.27 -12.46
CA ILE A 847 -0.74 15.32 -13.11
C ILE A 847 -0.38 15.42 -14.61
N ARG A 848 -1.34 15.14 -15.49
CA ARG A 848 -1.25 15.41 -16.92
C ARG A 848 -2.21 16.53 -17.27
N VAL A 849 -1.78 17.43 -18.14
CA VAL A 849 -2.60 18.54 -18.63
C VAL A 849 -2.70 18.47 -20.15
N SER A 850 -3.92 18.48 -20.66
CA SER A 850 -4.24 18.66 -22.07
C SER A 850 -4.90 20.03 -22.29
N MET A 851 -4.68 20.64 -23.45
CA MET A 851 -5.19 21.96 -23.80
C MET A 851 -5.76 21.99 -25.21
N GLN A 852 -6.79 22.82 -25.44
CA GLN A 852 -7.43 22.93 -26.74
C GLN A 852 -6.41 23.32 -27.83
N ALA A 853 -6.40 22.59 -28.95
CA ALA A 853 -5.41 22.78 -30.01
C ALA A 853 -5.39 24.21 -30.58
N GLY A 854 -4.24 24.89 -30.43
CA GLY A 854 -4.06 26.28 -30.86
C GLY A 854 -4.55 27.35 -29.88
N SER A 855 -4.90 26.98 -28.64
CA SER A 855 -5.25 27.92 -27.56
C SER A 855 -4.04 28.59 -26.88
N THR A 856 -2.83 28.09 -27.09
CA THR A 856 -1.62 28.53 -26.37
C THR A 856 -0.97 29.79 -26.95
N VAL A 857 -0.23 30.54 -26.12
CA VAL A 857 0.49 31.78 -26.49
C VAL A 857 1.50 31.54 -27.62
N GLY A 858 2.16 30.38 -27.61
CA GLY A 858 3.11 29.97 -28.64
C GLY A 858 3.14 28.46 -28.84
N SER A 859 4.33 27.92 -29.11
CA SER A 859 4.49 26.51 -29.50
C SER A 859 4.56 25.58 -28.28
N CYS A 860 3.47 24.88 -27.98
CA CYS A 860 3.37 23.91 -26.90
C CYS A 860 2.95 22.52 -27.43
N PRO A 861 3.44 21.39 -26.87
CA PRO A 861 2.77 20.11 -27.00
C PRO A 861 1.51 20.14 -26.13
N VAL A 862 0.37 20.44 -26.75
CA VAL A 862 -0.91 20.63 -26.02
C VAL A 862 -1.54 19.32 -25.55
N ASP A 863 -1.08 18.18 -26.05
CA ASP A 863 -1.59 16.84 -25.72
C ASP A 863 -0.98 16.27 -24.41
N ASP A 864 0.14 16.84 -23.96
CA ASP A 864 0.84 16.59 -22.69
C ASP A 864 1.71 17.82 -22.41
N VAL A 865 1.12 18.81 -21.73
CA VAL A 865 1.84 20.07 -21.41
C VAL A 865 2.98 19.75 -20.43
N PRO A 866 4.23 20.18 -20.67
CA PRO A 866 5.35 19.71 -19.84
C PRO A 866 5.29 20.24 -18.40
N ARG A 867 5.74 19.46 -17.41
CA ARG A 867 6.08 19.99 -16.07
C ARG A 867 7.29 20.94 -16.24
N SER A 868 7.06 22.26 -16.20
CA SER A 868 8.10 23.29 -16.40
C SER A 868 7.65 24.71 -16.02
N ARG A 869 8.41 25.36 -15.12
CA ARG A 869 8.33 26.81 -14.83
C ARG A 869 8.88 27.70 -15.95
N THR A 870 9.48 27.11 -16.99
CA THR A 870 10.07 27.81 -18.15
C THR A 870 9.12 27.77 -19.35
N ASN A 871 8.59 26.60 -19.71
CA ASN A 871 7.60 26.46 -20.78
C ASN A 871 6.75 25.21 -20.57
N GLY A 872 5.61 25.36 -19.90
CA GLY A 872 4.81 24.24 -19.41
C GLY A 872 3.87 24.65 -18.28
N PHE A 873 3.67 23.76 -17.31
CA PHE A 873 2.93 24.02 -16.08
C PHE A 873 3.71 23.61 -14.81
N ASP A 874 3.26 24.09 -13.67
CA ASP A 874 3.68 23.68 -12.33
C ASP A 874 2.46 23.52 -11.41
N TYR A 875 2.63 22.95 -10.22
CA TYR A 875 1.57 22.71 -9.23
C TYR A 875 2.07 23.09 -7.83
N ASP A 876 1.29 23.85 -7.05
CA ASP A 876 1.55 24.08 -5.61
C ASP A 876 0.58 23.25 -4.76
N ALA A 877 1.08 22.15 -4.19
CA ALA A 877 0.29 21.24 -3.36
C ALA A 877 -0.45 21.94 -2.21
N ARG A 878 0.10 23.03 -1.63
CA ARG A 878 -0.54 23.76 -0.52
C ARG A 878 -1.69 24.69 -0.93
N THR A 879 -1.97 24.81 -2.22
CA THR A 879 -3.15 25.53 -2.73
C THR A 879 -3.93 24.72 -3.75
N ARG A 880 -3.54 23.45 -4.00
CA ARG A 880 -4.07 22.60 -5.06
C ARG A 880 -4.03 23.25 -6.45
N ARG A 881 -3.16 24.26 -6.69
CA ARG A 881 -3.26 25.09 -7.90
C ARG A 881 -2.21 24.79 -8.96
N ILE A 882 -2.68 24.66 -10.20
CA ILE A 882 -1.84 24.55 -11.40
C ILE A 882 -1.54 25.94 -11.95
N ALA A 883 -0.27 26.26 -12.19
CA ALA A 883 0.18 27.51 -12.81
C ALA A 883 0.87 27.25 -14.15
N PHE A 884 0.54 28.05 -15.18
CA PHE A 884 1.10 27.90 -16.53
C PHE A 884 2.22 28.92 -16.85
N PHE A 885 3.21 28.50 -17.64
CA PHE A 885 4.42 29.26 -17.93
C PHE A 885 4.83 29.24 -19.41
N GLY A 886 5.46 30.32 -19.87
CA GLY A 886 6.10 30.39 -21.20
C GLY A 886 5.12 30.50 -22.37
N ASP A 887 5.42 29.81 -23.47
CA ASP A 887 4.57 29.69 -24.65
C ASP A 887 3.37 28.76 -24.42
N CYS A 888 3.46 27.84 -23.44
CA CYS A 888 2.41 26.88 -23.04
C CYS A 888 1.25 27.48 -22.22
N ARG A 889 1.24 28.78 -21.93
CA ARG A 889 0.08 29.43 -21.31
C ARG A 889 -1.10 29.55 -22.28
N PRO A 890 -2.35 29.60 -21.79
CA PRO A 890 -3.50 30.04 -22.59
C PRO A 890 -3.26 31.45 -23.17
N ALA A 891 -3.60 31.66 -24.44
CA ALA A 891 -3.50 32.95 -25.13
C ALA A 891 -4.67 33.91 -24.84
N GLY A 892 -5.71 33.42 -24.16
CA GLY A 892 -6.93 34.14 -23.81
C GLY A 892 -7.88 33.26 -23.00
N SER A 893 -9.05 33.80 -22.66
CA SER A 893 -10.05 33.14 -21.82
C SER A 893 -11.03 32.25 -22.60
N GLY A 894 -11.51 31.18 -21.98
CA GLY A 894 -12.59 30.32 -22.48
C GLY A 894 -12.18 29.13 -23.37
N SER A 895 -10.89 28.77 -23.40
CA SER A 895 -10.43 27.54 -24.07
C SER A 895 -10.61 26.32 -23.17
N SER A 896 -10.86 25.11 -23.70
CA SER A 896 -10.83 23.88 -22.90
C SER A 896 -9.40 23.59 -22.41
N ILE A 897 -9.32 23.18 -21.15
CA ILE A 897 -8.17 22.54 -20.51
C ILE A 897 -8.74 21.32 -19.76
N SER A 898 -8.08 20.16 -19.86
CA SER A 898 -8.41 18.98 -19.04
C SER A 898 -7.19 18.58 -18.25
N VAL A 899 -7.40 18.22 -16.99
CA VAL A 899 -6.34 17.83 -16.05
C VAL A 899 -6.70 16.48 -15.46
N SER A 900 -5.84 15.49 -15.61
CA SER A 900 -5.99 14.19 -14.97
C SER A 900 -4.88 13.92 -13.97
N TYR A 901 -5.23 13.27 -12.87
CA TYR A 901 -4.32 12.93 -11.77
C TYR A 901 -4.83 11.71 -11.01
N ARG A 902 -3.99 11.20 -10.10
CA ARG A 902 -4.44 10.35 -9.00
C ARG A 902 -4.46 11.16 -7.70
N ALA A 903 -5.46 10.91 -6.86
CA ALA A 903 -5.48 11.29 -5.46
C ALA A 903 -5.21 10.04 -4.59
N TRP A 904 -5.16 10.21 -3.27
CA TRP A 904 -5.22 9.08 -2.34
C TRP A 904 -6.57 9.05 -1.64
N THR A 905 -7.11 7.85 -1.45
CA THR A 905 -8.27 7.58 -0.59
C THR A 905 -7.77 7.01 0.72
N ASP A 906 -8.13 7.63 1.86
CA ASP A 906 -7.72 7.20 3.20
C ASP A 906 -8.59 6.01 3.65
N ARG A 907 -8.06 4.79 3.52
CA ARG A 907 -8.68 3.57 4.03
C ARG A 907 -8.06 3.09 5.35
N SER A 908 -7.32 3.96 6.05
CA SER A 908 -6.58 3.64 7.29
C SER A 908 -7.33 3.95 8.60
N SER A 909 -8.62 4.25 8.53
CA SER A 909 -9.36 4.88 9.63
C SER A 909 -9.85 3.93 10.73
N SER A 910 -9.86 2.61 10.48
CA SER A 910 -10.05 1.56 11.49
C SER A 910 -8.71 1.09 12.09
N SER A 911 -8.75 0.25 13.13
CA SER A 911 -7.56 -0.04 13.94
C SER A 911 -6.58 -1.04 13.31
N ASP A 912 -5.47 -0.55 12.74
CA ASP A 912 -4.26 -1.30 12.32
C ASP A 912 -4.56 -2.77 11.87
N PRO A 913 -5.24 -3.00 10.74
CA PRO A 913 -5.38 -4.35 10.18
C PRO A 913 -3.97 -4.93 9.96
N VAL A 914 -3.68 -6.09 10.57
CA VAL A 914 -2.32 -6.67 10.57
C VAL A 914 -1.99 -7.19 9.16
N PRO A 915 -1.08 -6.54 8.40
CA PRO A 915 -0.92 -6.88 6.98
C PRO A 915 -0.34 -8.28 6.79
N CYS A 916 -0.90 -9.04 5.85
CA CYS A 916 -0.64 -10.46 5.69
C CYS A 916 0.85 -10.79 5.54
N LEU A 917 1.44 -11.40 6.58
CA LEU A 917 2.89 -11.57 6.68
C LEU A 917 3.46 -12.63 5.70
N SER A 918 2.64 -13.61 5.29
CA SER A 918 2.91 -14.53 4.19
C SER A 918 1.72 -15.46 3.88
N CYS A 919 1.39 -15.65 2.60
CA CYS A 919 0.45 -16.66 2.08
C CYS A 919 0.99 -18.12 2.15
N GLY A 920 1.80 -18.44 3.16
CA GLY A 920 2.53 -19.71 3.23
C GLY A 920 3.48 -19.94 2.03
N SER A 921 3.53 -21.16 1.52
CA SER A 921 4.39 -21.55 0.38
C SER A 921 3.59 -21.79 -0.89
N CYS A 922 3.43 -20.73 -1.71
CA CYS A 922 2.64 -20.78 -2.93
C CYS A 922 3.14 -21.80 -3.99
N PRO A 923 2.22 -22.38 -4.80
CA PRO A 923 2.55 -23.33 -5.86
C PRO A 923 3.35 -22.69 -7.01
N GLN A 924 4.06 -23.52 -7.79
CA GLN A 924 4.96 -23.08 -8.85
C GLN A 924 4.21 -22.44 -10.04
N GLY A 925 4.06 -21.11 -9.99
CA GLY A 925 3.29 -20.33 -10.97
C GLY A 925 2.46 -19.22 -10.32
N ALA A 926 2.27 -19.29 -9.00
CA ALA A 926 1.70 -18.22 -8.19
C ALA A 926 2.76 -17.35 -7.52
N ARG A 927 2.41 -16.09 -7.30
CA ARG A 927 3.00 -15.27 -6.23
C ARG A 927 2.11 -15.36 -4.98
N CYS A 928 2.64 -14.99 -3.83
CA CYS A 928 1.79 -14.57 -2.71
C CYS A 928 1.29 -13.16 -3.05
N ASP A 929 -0.02 -12.98 -3.03
CA ASP A 929 -0.64 -11.66 -3.09
C ASP A 929 -0.90 -11.19 -1.67
N LEU A 930 -0.37 -10.00 -1.36
CA LEU A 930 -0.32 -9.49 0.01
C LEU A 930 -1.53 -8.65 0.36
N ASP A 931 -2.34 -8.33 -0.65
CA ASP A 931 -3.53 -7.51 -0.55
C ASP A 931 -4.79 -8.38 -0.31
N THR A 932 -4.77 -9.66 -0.74
CA THR A 932 -5.87 -10.64 -0.54
C THR A 932 -5.43 -11.93 0.20
N CYS A 933 -4.25 -11.94 0.83
CA CYS A 933 -3.63 -13.09 1.51
C CYS A 933 -3.46 -14.39 0.68
N ALA A 934 -3.79 -14.39 -0.61
CA ALA A 934 -3.94 -15.58 -1.44
C ALA A 934 -2.79 -15.81 -2.43
N CYS A 935 -2.62 -17.04 -2.91
CA CYS A 935 -1.58 -17.37 -3.90
C CYS A 935 -2.04 -17.09 -5.35
N VAL A 936 -2.08 -15.82 -5.76
CA VAL A 936 -2.52 -15.39 -7.10
C VAL A 936 -1.55 -15.83 -8.21
N CYS A 937 -2.09 -16.40 -9.29
CA CYS A 937 -1.32 -16.92 -10.41
C CYS A 937 -0.73 -15.83 -11.33
N GLU A 938 0.55 -15.90 -11.68
CA GLU A 938 1.19 -14.94 -12.59
C GLU A 938 0.99 -15.32 -14.06
N VAL A 939 -0.07 -14.79 -14.69
CA VAL A 939 -0.50 -15.17 -16.05
C VAL A 939 0.39 -14.58 -17.16
N SER A 940 1.52 -15.21 -17.46
CA SER A 940 2.28 -14.95 -18.71
C SER A 940 2.87 -16.19 -19.41
N ALA A 941 2.45 -17.40 -19.03
CA ALA A 941 2.96 -18.64 -19.61
C ALA A 941 2.30 -19.00 -20.94
N THR A 942 3.07 -19.01 -22.05
CA THR A 942 2.61 -19.59 -23.32
C THR A 942 2.63 -21.12 -23.24
N CYS A 943 1.48 -21.74 -22.99
CA CYS A 943 1.36 -23.20 -22.89
C CYS A 943 1.74 -23.95 -24.18
N SER A 944 2.15 -25.21 -24.02
CA SER A 944 2.48 -26.09 -25.15
C SER A 944 1.21 -26.61 -25.83
N PRO A 945 1.22 -26.93 -27.15
CA PRO A 945 0.05 -27.49 -27.84
C PRO A 945 -0.50 -28.73 -27.14
N GLY A 946 -1.82 -28.76 -26.91
CA GLY A 946 -2.49 -29.72 -26.03
C GLY A 946 -2.88 -29.16 -24.64
N TYR A 947 -2.24 -28.08 -24.21
CA TYR A 947 -2.42 -27.51 -22.87
C TYR A 947 -2.96 -26.07 -22.96
N ALA A 948 -3.86 -25.74 -22.04
CA ALA A 948 -4.36 -24.39 -21.82
C ALA A 948 -3.89 -23.89 -20.44
N TRP A 949 -3.86 -22.58 -20.24
CA TRP A 949 -3.66 -22.02 -18.91
C TRP A 949 -4.92 -22.20 -18.08
N ASP A 950 -4.75 -22.53 -16.81
CA ASP A 950 -5.81 -22.70 -15.82
C ASP A 950 -5.46 -21.90 -14.56
N ALA A 951 -6.44 -21.15 -14.07
CA ALA A 951 -6.29 -20.20 -12.97
C ALA A 951 -6.52 -20.83 -11.59
N ALA A 952 -7.10 -22.02 -11.48
CA ALA A 952 -7.17 -22.76 -10.21
C ALA A 952 -5.90 -23.60 -9.98
N ALA A 953 -5.29 -24.10 -11.05
CA ALA A 953 -4.04 -24.86 -11.01
C ALA A 953 -2.76 -24.00 -11.14
N CYS A 954 -2.90 -22.68 -11.30
CA CYS A 954 -1.82 -21.72 -11.63
C CYS A 954 -0.82 -22.21 -12.68
N GLY A 955 -1.30 -22.86 -13.75
CA GLY A 955 -0.44 -23.61 -14.64
C GLY A 955 -1.08 -24.08 -15.95
N CYS A 956 -0.27 -24.73 -16.78
CA CYS A 956 -0.72 -25.29 -18.05
C CYS A 956 -1.31 -26.69 -17.89
N VAL A 957 -2.63 -26.81 -17.74
CA VAL A 957 -3.35 -28.10 -17.67
C VAL A 957 -3.74 -28.60 -19.07
N CYS A 958 -4.05 -29.88 -19.21
CA CYS A 958 -4.46 -30.42 -20.52
C CYS A 958 -5.92 -30.07 -20.84
N SER A 959 -6.16 -29.40 -21.97
CA SER A 959 -7.51 -28.98 -22.40
C SER A 959 -7.95 -29.73 -23.66
N ALA A 960 -9.21 -30.17 -23.66
CA ALA A 960 -9.84 -30.84 -24.79
C ALA A 960 -9.86 -29.97 -26.08
N GLU A 961 -9.91 -28.65 -25.92
CA GLU A 961 -9.88 -27.69 -27.03
C GLU A 961 -8.44 -27.37 -27.46
N ALA A 962 -7.52 -27.22 -26.51
CA ALA A 962 -6.09 -27.03 -26.80
C ALA A 962 -5.45 -28.26 -27.50
N LEU A 963 -6.01 -29.46 -27.32
CA LEU A 963 -5.64 -30.68 -28.05
C LEU A 963 -6.03 -30.65 -29.54
N GLY A 964 -6.99 -29.82 -29.96
CA GLY A 964 -7.32 -29.60 -31.38
C GLY A 964 -7.71 -30.88 -32.15
N CYS A 965 -8.35 -31.85 -31.49
CA CYS A 965 -8.52 -33.19 -32.04
C CYS A 965 -9.34 -33.24 -33.35
N SER A 966 -8.82 -33.99 -34.32
CA SER A 966 -9.51 -34.20 -35.61
C SER A 966 -10.82 -34.99 -35.46
N VAL A 967 -11.76 -34.81 -36.39
CA VAL A 967 -13.13 -35.37 -36.33
C VAL A 967 -13.26 -36.88 -36.11
N THR A 968 -12.22 -37.67 -36.39
CA THR A 968 -12.22 -39.13 -36.16
C THR A 968 -11.74 -39.53 -34.75
N HIS A 969 -11.26 -38.55 -33.97
CA HIS A 969 -10.73 -38.70 -32.61
C HIS A 969 -11.58 -37.89 -31.61
N THR A 970 -11.49 -38.25 -30.33
CA THR A 970 -11.97 -37.44 -29.21
C THR A 970 -10.80 -37.05 -28.33
N ALA A 971 -10.89 -35.93 -27.62
CA ALA A 971 -9.92 -35.63 -26.58
C ALA A 971 -10.10 -36.59 -25.41
N ASP A 972 -8.98 -37.02 -24.84
CA ASP A 972 -8.87 -37.64 -23.53
C ASP A 972 -7.91 -36.77 -22.71
N VAL A 973 -8.46 -36.05 -21.73
CA VAL A 973 -7.70 -35.14 -20.87
C VAL A 973 -6.83 -35.90 -19.86
N SER A 974 -7.23 -37.13 -19.47
CA SER A 974 -6.45 -37.97 -18.54
C SER A 974 -5.17 -38.54 -19.17
N LEU A 975 -5.21 -38.81 -20.48
CA LEU A 975 -4.05 -39.25 -21.27
C LEU A 975 -3.35 -38.09 -22.01
N CYS A 976 -3.88 -36.87 -21.86
CA CYS A 976 -3.57 -35.68 -22.66
C CYS A 976 -3.34 -35.96 -24.15
N ALA A 977 -4.30 -36.65 -24.78
CA ALA A 977 -4.16 -37.15 -26.14
C ALA A 977 -5.49 -37.18 -26.89
N CYS A 978 -5.40 -37.15 -28.22
CA CYS A 978 -6.54 -37.46 -29.09
C CYS A 978 -6.64 -38.99 -29.26
N VAL A 979 -7.67 -39.61 -28.69
CA VAL A 979 -7.95 -41.06 -28.77
C VAL A 979 -9.03 -41.36 -29.81
N CYS A 980 -9.07 -42.57 -30.36
CA CYS A 980 -10.00 -42.90 -31.46
C CYS A 980 -11.47 -42.92 -31.02
N ARG A 981 -12.36 -42.25 -31.77
CA ARG A 981 -13.80 -42.42 -31.58
C ARG A 981 -14.21 -43.86 -31.96
N PRO A 982 -15.13 -44.52 -31.23
CA PRO A 982 -15.62 -45.86 -31.56
C PRO A 982 -16.23 -46.01 -32.96
N ASP A 983 -16.70 -44.90 -33.56
CA ASP A 983 -17.30 -44.83 -34.89
C ASP A 983 -16.36 -44.22 -35.96
N CYS A 984 -15.12 -43.87 -35.59
CA CYS A 984 -14.15 -43.13 -36.40
C CYS A 984 -14.71 -41.79 -36.95
N GLY A 985 -15.66 -41.14 -36.28
CA GLY A 985 -16.29 -39.90 -36.74
C GLY A 985 -17.38 -40.07 -37.80
N GLY A 986 -17.93 -41.28 -37.95
CA GLY A 986 -19.11 -41.57 -38.78
C GLY A 986 -18.81 -42.23 -40.12
N CYS A 987 -18.46 -43.51 -40.11
CA CYS A 987 -18.22 -44.29 -41.34
C CYS A 987 -19.47 -44.52 -42.21
N LEU A 988 -19.25 -44.64 -43.53
CA LEU A 988 -20.32 -44.98 -44.48
C LEU A 988 -20.85 -46.41 -44.26
N ALA A 989 -22.08 -46.69 -44.67
CA ALA A 989 -22.73 -48.00 -44.46
C ALA A 989 -22.00 -49.19 -45.13
N SER A 990 -21.15 -48.93 -46.13
CA SER A 990 -20.26 -49.91 -46.79
C SER A 990 -18.95 -50.17 -46.06
N GLU A 991 -18.72 -49.50 -44.93
CA GLU A 991 -17.44 -49.43 -44.22
C GLU A 991 -17.58 -49.80 -42.74
N MET A 992 -16.45 -50.00 -42.08
CA MET A 992 -16.33 -50.20 -40.64
C MET A 992 -15.19 -49.34 -40.08
N CYS A 993 -15.34 -48.86 -38.85
CA CYS A 993 -14.26 -48.15 -38.15
C CYS A 993 -13.15 -49.14 -37.76
N SER A 994 -11.91 -48.84 -38.14
CA SER A 994 -10.74 -49.63 -37.76
C SER A 994 -10.07 -48.98 -36.55
N ALA A 995 -10.40 -49.43 -35.33
CA ALA A 995 -9.92 -48.82 -34.08
C ALA A 995 -8.38 -48.67 -34.00
N SER A 996 -7.62 -49.60 -34.57
CA SER A 996 -6.14 -49.55 -34.65
C SER A 996 -5.57 -48.55 -35.66
N LEU A 997 -6.42 -47.84 -36.40
CA LEU A 997 -6.05 -46.93 -37.50
C LEU A 997 -6.87 -45.63 -37.53
N CYS A 998 -7.80 -45.42 -36.59
CA CYS A 998 -8.62 -44.21 -36.46
C CYS A 998 -9.35 -43.77 -37.75
N ALA A 999 -9.66 -44.72 -38.63
CA ALA A 999 -10.18 -44.48 -39.96
C ALA A 999 -11.18 -45.56 -40.41
N CYS A 1000 -12.12 -45.14 -41.24
CA CYS A 1000 -13.06 -46.02 -41.93
C CYS A 1000 -12.34 -46.88 -42.97
N ARG A 1001 -12.71 -48.15 -43.05
CA ARG A 1001 -12.23 -49.10 -44.07
C ARG A 1001 -13.41 -49.82 -44.72
N PRO A 1002 -13.32 -50.19 -46.02
CA PRO A 1002 -14.29 -51.07 -46.65
C PRO A 1002 -14.50 -52.34 -45.82
N ARG A 1003 -15.75 -52.82 -45.76
CA ARG A 1003 -16.00 -54.18 -45.23
C ARG A 1003 -15.54 -55.19 -46.27
N ASP A 1004 -14.53 -55.98 -45.95
CA ASP A 1004 -14.20 -57.19 -46.72
C ASP A 1004 -15.41 -58.14 -46.75
N ILE A 1005 -15.63 -58.80 -47.89
CA ILE A 1005 -16.83 -59.60 -48.22
C ILE A 1005 -16.46 -61.09 -48.35
#